data_AF-A0A6A8AIT8-F1
#
_entry.id   AF-A0A6A8AIT8-F1
#
_cell.length_a   1.000
_cell.length_b   1.000
_cell.length_c   1.000
_cell.angle_alpha   90.00
_cell.angle_beta   90.00
_cell.angle_gamma   90.00
#
_symmetry.space_group_name_H-M   'P 1'
#
loop_
_entity.id
_entity.type
_entity.pdbx_description
1 polymer ?
#
loop_
_entity_poly.entity_id
_entity_poly.type
_entity_poly.pdbx_seq_one_letter_code
_entity_poly.pdbx_strand_id
1 'polypeptide(L)'
;MIRCWGRSLLVKIAIGAVVLFALLSCGVQTAGASDIVIDPSSIGVSFSFDQPKDTAHYETVRTFTIRNTKSDPNSTISGNIGSISGNIDITPSPDSFSLHGGDAVSVSFTIEASPSTPEGSHPFTINVGEEESIIVTVTIIYYAKITLNRSSIDFGRVHRTDNPSETITLREVYGYKGVNVQISRSGNSWVTVSPSSPIWIPANSPREITFTLSPGTPDHNEYSWTFSLSSITSHTTISQSSIDIEAYILMPPKLGKLYDEELEIKFDKPKGTVSKYDRYIDVRVRNEGDETMYFNSRFTEYPSGITIKIDNPSGSVSGKSSENIRLHIVAPYNAPEGTYHGKLFVDAGDAEQGYVDITISIIWPVDFTISPSSIDFGSIELKEKGYEKKSVNLTLTEFYLYKPVRNLRLSKSGEYGNWLKEELDFVKIPPGKSRTITLRIEPGLEAVPKDYSWKYAISASEISAKRMEVKANIIPLNITKMIEGFNAFRGTPLYNNYPSSEVIISNGVEMLEAVERSEIGAEDWKKIPILMKGTLSLLSSLNDGIISSEAKNYGKAVESLWTASVSTSTIESNSELNNWDISGYAKDISAGADKTTEEVLMDEAKMLENRGWDIKKAVEHAIALEDINGLKEEENVLESALSYQYAATIYGPGLLNDKEKRLECTYEESRMMDKHDELVSDATDLRIKAENNISNSKENDLIRIRIGDTHLLLNPYKYDTFSARYGSAERYMEDALKKYKVAGELLMAGNTKEDLIKLRSERRHILSLFFLACILYAAAFIYAINRVIMGTVAYMRDMYEREVGDIVIT
;
A
#
# COMPACT_ATOMS: atom_id res chain seq x y z
N MET A 1 29.01 -80.95 -50.87
CA MET A 1 29.29 -81.81 -52.04
C MET A 1 30.80 -81.88 -52.18
N ILE A 2 31.35 -83.12 -52.21
CA ILE A 2 32.72 -83.50 -52.60
C ILE A 2 33.84 -83.16 -51.58
N ARG A 3 34.87 -83.97 -51.32
CA ARG A 3 35.19 -85.43 -51.31
C ARG A 3 36.72 -85.52 -51.17
N CYS A 4 37.20 -86.69 -50.76
CA CYS A 4 38.55 -87.24 -50.93
C CYS A 4 39.62 -86.79 -49.91
N TRP A 5 40.23 -87.66 -49.08
CA TRP A 5 40.85 -89.00 -49.22
C TRP A 5 42.31 -88.96 -49.69
N GLY A 6 43.22 -89.50 -48.86
CA GLY A 6 44.44 -90.19 -49.34
C GLY A 6 45.79 -89.73 -48.80
N ARG A 7 46.37 -90.53 -47.87
CA ARG A 7 47.75 -91.10 -47.85
C ARG A 7 48.01 -91.68 -46.43
N SER A 8 48.15 -92.98 -46.18
CA SER A 8 48.94 -94.07 -46.81
C SER A 8 50.46 -93.92 -46.64
N LEU A 9 50.99 -94.73 -45.71
CA LEU A 9 52.06 -95.71 -45.93
C LEU A 9 53.51 -95.22 -46.07
N LEU A 10 54.42 -95.97 -45.42
CA LEU A 10 55.88 -95.80 -45.24
C LEU A 10 56.22 -94.96 -43.99
N VAL A 11 56.56 -95.56 -42.85
CA VAL A 11 57.81 -96.33 -42.69
C VAL A 11 57.58 -97.63 -41.90
N LYS A 12 57.68 -98.75 -42.62
CA LYS A 12 58.03 -100.07 -42.08
C LYS A 12 59.56 -100.17 -42.00
N ILE A 13 60.04 -101.08 -41.14
CA ILE A 13 61.36 -101.74 -41.16
C ILE A 13 62.47 -101.07 -40.33
N ALA A 14 62.55 -101.51 -39.07
CA ALA A 14 63.72 -102.16 -38.45
C ALA A 14 63.16 -102.98 -37.26
N ILE A 15 62.74 -104.26 -37.46
CA ILE A 15 63.53 -105.49 -37.26
C ILE A 15 63.90 -105.66 -35.77
N GLY A 16 63.59 -106.72 -35.02
CA GLY A 16 63.22 -108.10 -35.33
C GLY A 16 63.90 -109.02 -34.30
N ALA A 17 63.19 -110.07 -33.83
CA ALA A 17 63.49 -111.10 -32.80
C ALA A 17 62.61 -110.89 -31.54
N VAL A 18 61.67 -111.74 -31.15
CA VAL A 18 61.66 -113.21 -31.14
C VAL A 18 60.25 -113.72 -31.44
N VAL A 19 60.15 -114.49 -32.52
CA VAL A 19 59.14 -115.53 -32.74
C VAL A 19 59.60 -116.77 -31.97
N LEU A 20 58.64 -117.66 -31.62
CA LEU A 20 58.84 -119.06 -31.22
C LEU A 20 59.07 -119.30 -29.71
N PHE A 21 57.98 -119.59 -28.98
CA PHE A 21 57.93 -120.78 -28.11
C PHE A 21 56.46 -121.12 -27.74
N ALA A 22 55.96 -122.21 -28.33
CA ALA A 22 54.97 -123.17 -27.81
C ALA A 22 53.58 -122.66 -27.32
N LEU A 23 52.40 -123.05 -27.83
CA LEU A 23 51.96 -124.23 -28.60
C LEU A 23 52.75 -125.50 -28.29
N LEU A 24 52.55 -126.06 -27.09
CA LEU A 24 52.65 -127.49 -26.76
C LEU A 24 52.51 -127.69 -25.25
N SER A 25 51.26 -127.74 -24.74
CA SER A 25 50.89 -128.75 -23.74
C SER A 25 49.40 -129.02 -23.87
N CYS A 26 49.08 -130.09 -24.60
CA CYS A 26 47.84 -130.83 -24.43
C CYS A 26 47.63 -131.16 -22.95
N GLY A 27 46.41 -131.01 -22.49
CA GLY A 27 45.97 -131.53 -21.20
C GLY A 27 44.46 -131.62 -21.20
N VAL A 28 43.91 -132.66 -21.84
CA VAL A 28 42.59 -133.17 -21.48
C VAL A 28 42.69 -133.54 -20.01
N GLN A 29 42.15 -132.69 -19.13
CA GLN A 29 41.80 -133.06 -17.78
C GLN A 29 40.29 -133.08 -17.71
N THR A 30 39.75 -134.30 -17.70
CA THR A 30 38.55 -134.58 -16.91
C THR A 30 38.88 -134.20 -15.47
N ALA A 31 38.49 -133.00 -15.05
CA ALA A 31 38.46 -132.59 -13.66
C ALA A 31 36.98 -132.48 -13.28
N GLY A 32 36.61 -133.15 -12.18
CA GLY A 32 35.22 -133.42 -11.80
C GLY A 32 34.40 -132.15 -11.63
N ALA A 33 33.07 -132.30 -11.71
CA ALA A 33 32.18 -131.29 -11.17
C ALA A 33 32.63 -131.02 -9.73
N SER A 34 33.05 -129.79 -9.42
CA SER A 34 33.32 -129.40 -8.04
C SER A 34 32.00 -129.49 -7.30
N ASP A 35 32.06 -130.10 -6.12
CA ASP A 35 30.86 -130.49 -5.41
C ASP A 35 30.16 -129.28 -4.74
N ILE A 36 30.70 -128.06 -4.92
CA ILE A 36 30.24 -126.78 -4.34
C ILE A 36 30.25 -125.65 -5.37
N VAL A 37 29.27 -124.74 -5.32
CA VAL A 37 29.23 -123.47 -6.09
C VAL A 37 29.10 -122.26 -5.16
N ILE A 38 29.86 -121.19 -5.46
CA ILE A 38 29.89 -119.93 -4.70
C ILE A 38 29.25 -118.80 -5.53
N ASP A 39 28.31 -118.05 -4.94
CA ASP A 39 27.64 -116.92 -5.58
C ASP A 39 27.48 -115.70 -4.63
N PRO A 40 27.97 -114.50 -4.98
CA PRO A 40 28.81 -114.20 -6.15
C PRO A 40 30.26 -114.67 -5.96
N SER A 41 30.96 -114.97 -7.06
CA SER A 41 32.38 -115.37 -7.04
C SER A 41 33.36 -114.20 -6.79
N SER A 42 32.86 -112.95 -6.74
CA SER A 42 33.63 -111.79 -6.32
C SER A 42 32.77 -110.72 -5.64
N ILE A 43 33.36 -109.98 -4.69
CA ILE A 43 32.70 -108.92 -3.92
C ILE A 43 33.56 -107.65 -3.97
N GLY A 44 32.95 -106.50 -4.30
CA GLY A 44 33.59 -105.19 -4.23
C GLY A 44 33.12 -104.36 -3.04
N VAL A 45 34.05 -103.73 -2.33
CA VAL A 45 33.80 -102.80 -1.22
C VAL A 45 34.65 -101.55 -1.39
N SER A 46 34.11 -100.39 -1.03
CA SER A 46 34.87 -99.13 -0.97
C SER A 46 34.67 -98.46 0.38
N PHE A 47 35.77 -98.00 0.99
CA PHE A 47 35.78 -97.20 2.21
C PHE A 47 36.28 -95.79 1.91
N SER A 48 35.47 -94.79 2.28
CA SER A 48 35.82 -93.37 2.18
C SER A 48 36.29 -92.88 3.55
N PHE A 49 37.57 -92.59 3.68
CA PHE A 49 38.20 -92.14 4.91
C PHE A 49 38.02 -90.63 5.06
N ASP A 50 36.87 -90.23 5.58
CA ASP A 50 36.35 -88.86 5.70
C ASP A 50 36.19 -88.36 7.15
N GLN A 51 36.76 -89.06 8.13
CA GLN A 51 36.77 -88.70 9.55
C GLN A 51 38.20 -88.63 10.09
N PRO A 52 38.48 -87.96 11.22
CA PRO A 52 39.83 -87.91 11.78
C PRO A 52 40.41 -89.30 12.07
N LYS A 53 41.65 -89.54 11.60
CA LYS A 53 42.39 -90.81 11.70
C LYS A 53 42.41 -91.42 13.10
N ASP A 54 42.44 -90.60 14.14
CA ASP A 54 42.54 -91.03 15.54
C ASP A 54 41.20 -91.52 16.13
N THR A 55 40.08 -91.24 15.47
CA THR A 55 38.72 -91.57 15.95
C THR A 55 37.92 -92.46 15.00
N ALA A 56 38.45 -92.70 13.80
CA ALA A 56 37.68 -93.34 12.73
C ALA A 56 37.73 -94.87 12.81
N HIS A 57 36.56 -95.49 12.63
CA HIS A 57 36.39 -96.93 12.52
C HIS A 57 35.53 -97.23 11.28
N TYR A 58 36.03 -98.09 10.40
CA TYR A 58 35.44 -98.35 9.09
C TYR A 58 35.18 -99.85 8.93
N GLU A 59 33.92 -100.23 9.13
CA GLU A 59 33.45 -101.62 9.02
C GLU A 59 32.31 -101.71 7.99
N THR A 60 32.24 -102.80 7.24
CA THR A 60 31.07 -103.15 6.44
C THR A 60 30.87 -104.67 6.40
N VAL A 61 29.63 -105.11 6.23
CA VAL A 61 29.31 -106.54 6.10
C VAL A 61 28.89 -106.85 4.67
N ARG A 62 29.37 -107.96 4.11
CA ARG A 62 28.98 -108.49 2.80
C ARG A 62 28.66 -109.96 2.90
N THR A 63 27.75 -110.47 2.09
CA THR A 63 27.30 -111.87 2.15
C THR A 63 27.52 -112.57 0.82
N PHE A 64 27.90 -113.85 0.88
CA PHE A 64 27.91 -114.75 -0.27
C PHE A 64 27.20 -116.06 0.11
N THR A 65 26.88 -116.87 -0.90
CA THR A 65 26.18 -118.14 -0.70
C THR A 65 27.04 -119.29 -1.20
N ILE A 66 27.12 -120.35 -0.40
CA ILE A 66 27.77 -121.62 -0.73
C ILE A 66 26.67 -122.65 -0.94
N ARG A 67 26.68 -123.37 -2.07
CA ARG A 67 25.68 -124.41 -2.39
C ARG A 67 26.36 -125.74 -2.73
N ASN A 68 25.90 -126.83 -2.12
CA ASN A 68 26.34 -128.19 -2.46
C ASN A 68 25.59 -128.67 -3.73
N THR A 69 26.32 -129.00 -4.79
CA THR A 69 25.76 -129.34 -6.11
C THR A 69 25.47 -130.83 -6.29
N LYS A 70 25.83 -131.69 -5.32
CA LYS A 70 25.53 -133.13 -5.39
C LYS A 70 24.04 -133.38 -5.27
N SER A 71 23.50 -134.18 -6.19
CA SER A 71 22.07 -134.55 -6.23
C SER A 71 21.64 -135.56 -5.15
N ASP A 72 22.59 -136.20 -4.46
CA ASP A 72 22.32 -137.17 -3.39
C ASP A 72 22.15 -136.47 -2.04
N PRO A 73 20.94 -136.48 -1.43
CA PRO A 73 20.68 -135.81 -0.16
C PRO A 73 21.46 -136.39 1.03
N ASN A 74 22.06 -137.57 0.92
CA ASN A 74 22.94 -138.12 1.97
C ASN A 74 24.41 -137.72 1.80
N SER A 75 24.78 -137.05 0.70
CA SER A 75 26.16 -136.58 0.50
C SER A 75 26.38 -135.28 1.24
N THR A 76 27.23 -135.31 2.26
CA THR A 76 27.55 -134.14 3.08
C THR A 76 28.91 -133.60 2.68
N ILE A 77 29.00 -132.30 2.44
CA ILE A 77 30.25 -131.59 2.23
C ILE A 77 30.41 -130.57 3.35
N SER A 78 31.57 -130.60 3.98
CA SER A 78 31.95 -129.66 5.01
C SER A 78 33.30 -129.04 4.70
N GLY A 79 33.48 -127.77 5.03
CA GLY A 79 34.70 -127.03 4.75
C GLY A 79 34.82 -125.80 5.64
N ASN A 80 36.05 -125.29 5.73
CA ASN A 80 36.33 -124.03 6.43
C ASN A 80 36.36 -122.88 5.42
N ILE A 81 36.12 -121.68 5.92
CA ILE A 81 36.15 -120.43 5.17
C ILE A 81 37.31 -119.61 5.71
N GLY A 82 38.23 -119.22 4.84
CA GLY A 82 39.40 -118.45 5.23
C GLY A 82 39.02 -117.08 5.80
N SER A 83 39.83 -116.60 6.74
CA SER A 83 39.80 -115.21 7.17
C SER A 83 41.09 -114.50 6.72
N ILE A 84 40.99 -113.19 6.52
CA ILE A 84 42.14 -112.32 6.31
C ILE A 84 42.30 -111.49 7.58
N SER A 85 43.52 -111.42 8.10
CA SER A 85 43.87 -110.51 9.20
C SER A 85 45.06 -109.62 8.81
N GLY A 86 44.99 -108.33 9.13
CA GLY A 86 46.01 -107.34 8.79
C GLY A 86 45.47 -105.91 8.82
N ASN A 87 45.88 -105.09 7.85
CA ASN A 87 45.34 -103.72 7.73
C ASN A 87 43.88 -103.72 7.24
N ILE A 88 43.46 -104.78 6.56
CA ILE A 88 42.06 -105.05 6.25
C ILE A 88 41.77 -106.43 6.83
N ASP A 89 40.83 -106.48 7.77
CA ASP A 89 40.37 -107.72 8.37
C ASP A 89 39.11 -108.17 7.63
N ILE A 90 39.08 -109.42 7.18
CA ILE A 90 37.90 -110.05 6.58
C ILE A 90 37.59 -111.31 7.36
N THR A 91 36.54 -111.25 8.17
CA THR A 91 36.15 -112.32 9.08
C THR A 91 34.84 -112.95 8.64
N PRO A 92 34.81 -114.24 8.24
CA PRO A 92 33.57 -114.96 7.94
C PRO A 92 32.79 -115.32 9.21
N SER A 93 31.47 -115.30 9.10
CA SER A 93 30.54 -115.83 10.10
C SER A 93 29.34 -116.47 9.39
N PRO A 94 29.14 -117.81 9.52
CA PRO A 94 30.01 -118.78 10.19
C PRO A 94 31.35 -118.99 9.44
N ASP A 95 32.40 -119.43 10.15
CA ASP A 95 33.76 -119.68 9.62
C ASP A 95 33.96 -121.09 9.02
N SER A 96 32.92 -121.90 9.09
CA SER A 96 32.85 -123.25 8.54
C SER A 96 31.43 -123.57 8.12
N PHE A 97 31.27 -124.52 7.21
CA PHE A 97 29.97 -124.98 6.74
C PHE A 97 29.92 -126.51 6.67
N SER A 98 28.71 -127.06 6.76
CA SER A 98 28.40 -128.46 6.48
C SER A 98 27.04 -128.51 5.79
N LEU A 99 26.99 -128.97 4.55
CA LEU A 99 25.83 -128.93 3.67
C LEU A 99 25.52 -130.32 3.10
N HIS A 100 24.27 -130.76 3.21
CA HIS A 100 23.78 -131.94 2.50
C HIS A 100 23.57 -131.62 1.01
N GLY A 101 23.46 -132.65 0.17
CA GLY A 101 23.29 -132.50 -1.28
C GLY A 101 22.06 -131.66 -1.61
N GLY A 102 22.25 -130.56 -2.33
CA GLY A 102 21.19 -129.61 -2.71
C GLY A 102 20.99 -128.42 -1.76
N ASP A 103 21.56 -128.43 -0.55
CA ASP A 103 21.45 -127.34 0.42
C ASP A 103 22.40 -126.17 0.11
N ALA A 104 22.06 -124.99 0.62
CA ALA A 104 22.90 -123.80 0.56
C ALA A 104 22.94 -123.05 1.90
N VAL A 105 24.09 -122.46 2.23
CA VAL A 105 24.26 -121.56 3.38
C VAL A 105 24.76 -120.20 2.91
N SER A 106 24.23 -119.14 3.52
CA SER A 106 24.77 -117.79 3.34
C SER A 106 25.78 -117.48 4.43
N VAL A 107 26.94 -116.97 4.03
CA VAL A 107 28.04 -116.60 4.91
C VAL A 107 28.25 -115.11 4.79
N SER A 108 28.38 -114.46 5.94
CA SER A 108 28.70 -113.04 6.01
C SER A 108 30.19 -112.83 6.26
N PHE A 109 30.80 -111.91 5.51
CA PHE A 109 32.10 -111.33 5.78
C PHE A 109 31.90 -109.98 6.47
N THR A 110 32.40 -109.85 7.68
CA THR A 110 32.72 -108.55 8.26
C THR A 110 34.06 -108.11 7.70
N ILE A 111 34.07 -106.97 7.01
CA ILE A 111 35.26 -106.35 6.42
C ILE A 111 35.53 -105.07 7.20
N GLU A 112 36.65 -105.02 7.92
CA GLU A 112 37.11 -103.83 8.62
C GLU A 112 38.38 -103.28 7.94
N ALA A 113 38.44 -101.98 7.70
CA ALA A 113 39.60 -101.33 7.12
C ALA A 113 40.29 -100.41 8.13
N SER A 114 41.55 -100.70 8.43
CA SER A 114 42.37 -99.89 9.32
C SER A 114 42.61 -98.49 8.72
N PRO A 115 42.58 -97.41 9.54
CA PRO A 115 43.05 -96.07 9.17
C PRO A 115 44.51 -95.98 8.68
N SER A 116 45.29 -97.05 8.84
CA SER A 116 46.66 -97.18 8.32
C SER A 116 46.76 -97.86 6.96
N THR A 117 45.64 -98.34 6.40
CA THR A 117 45.61 -99.04 5.12
C THR A 117 45.92 -98.08 3.97
N PRO A 118 46.92 -98.36 3.11
CA PRO A 118 47.26 -97.49 1.99
C PRO A 118 46.06 -97.24 1.06
N GLU A 119 45.94 -96.01 0.55
CA GLU A 119 44.97 -95.65 -0.48
C GLU A 119 45.17 -96.50 -1.75
N GLY A 120 44.09 -96.99 -2.36
CA GLY A 120 44.15 -97.88 -3.52
C GLY A 120 43.20 -99.07 -3.43
N SER A 121 43.26 -99.95 -4.43
CA SER A 121 42.43 -101.16 -4.52
C SER A 121 43.22 -102.39 -4.11
N HIS A 122 42.70 -103.14 -3.15
CA HIS A 122 43.34 -104.30 -2.53
C HIS A 122 42.48 -105.56 -2.76
N PRO A 123 42.90 -106.48 -3.65
CA PRO A 123 42.20 -107.75 -3.84
C PRO A 123 42.68 -108.80 -2.83
N PHE A 124 41.73 -109.49 -2.20
CA PHE A 124 41.96 -110.60 -1.27
C PHE A 124 41.27 -111.86 -1.80
N THR A 125 41.98 -112.98 -1.80
CA THR A 125 41.41 -114.29 -2.16
C THR A 125 41.12 -115.07 -0.89
N ILE A 126 39.87 -115.48 -0.70
CA ILE A 126 39.41 -116.24 0.47
C ILE A 126 39.03 -117.64 0.02
N ASN A 127 39.71 -118.65 0.54
CA ASN A 127 39.41 -120.05 0.24
C ASN A 127 38.13 -120.50 0.96
N VAL A 128 37.32 -121.30 0.28
CA VAL A 128 36.06 -121.86 0.76
C VAL A 128 36.10 -123.36 0.49
N GLY A 129 36.41 -124.16 1.53
CA GLY A 129 36.76 -125.57 1.35
C GLY A 129 38.16 -125.77 0.74
N GLU A 130 38.40 -126.92 0.11
CA GLU A 130 39.72 -127.28 -0.43
C GLU A 130 39.98 -126.77 -1.87
N GLU A 131 38.94 -126.59 -2.68
CA GLU A 131 39.09 -126.36 -4.13
C GLU A 131 38.52 -125.03 -4.66
N GLU A 132 37.70 -124.31 -3.89
CA GLU A 132 37.02 -123.09 -4.34
C GLU A 132 37.48 -121.83 -3.57
N SER A 133 37.38 -120.65 -4.19
CA SER A 133 37.74 -119.37 -3.54
C SER A 133 36.89 -118.20 -4.04
N ILE A 134 36.75 -117.16 -3.20
CA ILE A 134 36.08 -115.91 -3.52
C ILE A 134 37.06 -114.74 -3.47
N ILE A 135 36.94 -113.80 -4.42
CA ILE A 135 37.80 -112.60 -4.46
C ILE A 135 37.04 -111.40 -3.86
N VAL A 136 37.56 -110.84 -2.77
CA VAL A 136 37.05 -109.60 -2.16
C VAL A 136 38.00 -108.45 -2.51
N THR A 137 37.52 -107.46 -3.26
CA THR A 137 38.29 -106.27 -3.60
C THR A 137 37.86 -105.09 -2.74
N VAL A 138 38.78 -104.57 -1.91
CA VAL A 138 38.54 -103.44 -1.02
C VAL A 138 39.27 -102.20 -1.56
N THR A 139 38.52 -101.14 -1.88
CA THR A 139 39.05 -99.87 -2.34
C THR A 139 39.08 -98.87 -1.18
N ILE A 140 40.25 -98.29 -0.91
CA ILE A 140 40.47 -97.27 0.10
C ILE A 140 40.59 -95.91 -0.59
N ILE A 141 39.76 -94.94 -0.20
CA ILE A 141 39.80 -93.56 -0.70
C ILE A 141 40.02 -92.61 0.48
N TYR A 142 41.08 -91.80 0.43
CA TYR A 142 41.38 -90.83 1.47
C TYR A 142 40.78 -89.46 1.15
N TYR A 143 40.02 -88.89 2.08
CA TYR A 143 39.59 -87.49 2.02
C TYR A 143 40.54 -86.61 2.84
N ALA A 144 40.59 -85.34 2.48
CA ALA A 144 41.30 -84.33 3.24
C ALA A 144 40.39 -83.13 3.53
N LYS A 145 40.53 -82.53 4.70
CA LYS A 145 39.82 -81.30 5.06
C LYS A 145 40.81 -80.26 5.58
N ILE A 146 40.78 -79.08 4.97
CA ILE A 146 41.58 -77.93 5.41
C ILE A 146 40.71 -76.98 6.24
N THR A 147 41.25 -76.57 7.39
CA THR A 147 40.70 -75.53 8.25
C THR A 147 41.69 -74.39 8.44
N LEU A 148 41.18 -73.20 8.75
CA LEU A 148 41.95 -72.00 9.01
C LEU A 148 41.68 -71.52 10.44
N ASN A 149 42.65 -70.84 11.05
CA ASN A 149 42.47 -70.21 12.36
C ASN A 149 41.68 -68.88 12.30
N ARG A 150 41.75 -68.16 11.18
CA ARG A 150 40.96 -66.95 10.88
C ARG A 150 40.79 -66.78 9.37
N SER A 151 39.70 -66.15 8.96
CA SER A 151 39.38 -65.83 7.57
C SER A 151 39.41 -64.33 7.27
N SER A 152 39.84 -63.50 8.21
CA SER A 152 40.01 -62.07 8.00
C SER A 152 41.26 -61.50 8.67
N ILE A 153 41.87 -60.50 8.04
CA ILE A 153 42.97 -59.68 8.57
C ILE A 153 42.59 -58.22 8.43
N ASP A 154 42.72 -57.44 9.50
CA ASP A 154 42.62 -55.99 9.46
C ASP A 154 43.98 -55.41 9.90
N PHE A 155 44.66 -54.72 9.00
CA PHE A 155 45.92 -54.04 9.30
C PHE A 155 45.73 -52.69 10.02
N GLY A 156 44.49 -52.22 10.17
CA GLY A 156 44.16 -50.95 10.80
C GLY A 156 44.64 -49.76 9.98
N ARG A 157 45.08 -48.70 10.66
CA ARG A 157 45.60 -47.47 10.02
C ARG A 157 47.10 -47.61 9.74
N VAL A 158 47.47 -47.56 8.47
CA VAL A 158 48.82 -47.85 8.01
C VAL A 158 49.39 -46.63 7.30
N HIS A 159 50.57 -46.18 7.69
CA HIS A 159 51.28 -45.14 6.94
C HIS A 159 51.89 -45.74 5.68
N ARG A 160 52.04 -44.96 4.60
CA ARG A 160 52.57 -45.46 3.31
C ARG A 160 53.97 -46.07 3.38
N THR A 161 54.73 -45.77 4.44
CA THR A 161 56.09 -46.28 4.67
C THR A 161 56.13 -47.53 5.54
N ASP A 162 55.00 -47.87 6.17
CA ASP A 162 54.90 -49.02 7.06
C ASP A 162 54.74 -50.30 6.24
N ASN A 163 55.24 -51.42 6.76
CA ASN A 163 55.12 -52.72 6.12
C ASN A 163 54.60 -53.77 7.12
N PRO A 164 53.36 -53.65 7.61
CA PRO A 164 52.83 -54.59 8.59
C PRO A 164 52.62 -55.98 7.98
N SER A 165 52.72 -57.01 8.81
CA SER A 165 52.56 -58.40 8.39
C SER A 165 51.76 -59.22 9.40
N GLU A 166 50.90 -60.12 8.92
CA GLU A 166 49.99 -60.93 9.72
C GLU A 166 49.98 -62.39 9.24
N THR A 167 49.94 -63.35 10.18
CA THR A 167 50.08 -64.78 9.86
C THR A 167 48.78 -65.56 10.08
N ILE A 168 48.42 -66.42 9.14
CA ILE A 168 47.28 -67.34 9.23
C ILE A 168 47.82 -68.77 9.21
N THR A 169 47.16 -69.67 9.93
CA THR A 169 47.54 -71.07 10.00
C THR A 169 46.51 -71.92 9.28
N LEU A 170 46.96 -72.71 8.31
CA LEU A 170 46.15 -73.73 7.64
C LEU A 170 46.49 -75.10 8.22
N ARG A 171 45.49 -75.94 8.46
CA ARG A 171 45.69 -77.28 9.02
C ARG A 171 44.85 -78.31 8.27
N GLU A 172 45.47 -79.43 7.94
CA GLU A 172 44.75 -80.63 7.50
C GLU A 172 44.28 -81.41 8.74
N VAL A 173 42.99 -81.74 8.81
CA VAL A 173 42.37 -82.25 10.05
C VAL A 173 42.00 -83.73 10.04
N TYR A 174 42.01 -84.42 8.90
CA TYR A 174 41.69 -85.85 8.84
C TYR A 174 42.92 -86.74 9.03
N GLY A 175 44.12 -86.29 8.65
CA GLY A 175 45.39 -86.94 8.97
C GLY A 175 45.80 -88.07 8.02
N TYR A 176 45.09 -88.25 6.90
CA TYR A 176 45.38 -89.33 5.94
C TYR A 176 46.34 -88.93 4.83
N LYS A 177 46.22 -87.72 4.28
CA LYS A 177 47.06 -87.24 3.18
C LYS A 177 47.30 -85.73 3.26
N GLY A 178 48.45 -85.30 2.75
CA GLY A 178 48.75 -83.87 2.60
C GLY A 178 48.04 -83.25 1.40
N VAL A 179 47.94 -81.93 1.40
CA VAL A 179 47.15 -81.14 0.45
C VAL A 179 47.98 -80.01 -0.15
N ASN A 180 47.96 -79.86 -1.47
CA ASN A 180 48.43 -78.65 -2.15
C ASN A 180 47.32 -77.61 -2.25
N VAL A 181 47.46 -76.49 -1.53
CA VAL A 181 46.53 -75.36 -1.55
C VAL A 181 47.03 -74.25 -2.47
N GLN A 182 46.21 -73.89 -3.44
CA GLN A 182 46.39 -72.73 -4.31
C GLN A 182 45.76 -71.49 -3.68
N ILE A 183 46.45 -70.36 -3.81
CA ILE A 183 46.03 -69.05 -3.30
C ILE A 183 46.04 -68.09 -4.47
N SER A 184 44.88 -67.54 -4.80
CA SER A 184 44.74 -66.48 -5.80
C SER A 184 44.28 -65.19 -5.12
N ARG A 185 44.82 -64.04 -5.55
CA ARG A 185 44.50 -62.72 -5.00
C ARG A 185 43.54 -61.97 -5.92
N SER A 186 42.54 -61.34 -5.31
CA SER A 186 41.78 -60.20 -5.85
C SER A 186 42.22 -58.92 -5.16
N GLY A 187 42.42 -57.84 -5.92
CA GLY A 187 42.94 -56.55 -5.42
C GLY A 187 44.33 -56.20 -5.95
N ASN A 188 44.83 -55.01 -5.56
CA ASN A 188 46.13 -54.50 -6.03
C ASN A 188 47.33 -55.33 -5.50
N SER A 189 48.55 -55.01 -5.94
CA SER A 189 49.73 -55.79 -5.60
C SER A 189 50.36 -55.53 -4.24
N TRP A 190 49.73 -54.73 -3.37
CA TRP A 190 50.34 -54.30 -2.11
C TRP A 190 50.41 -55.40 -1.05
N VAL A 191 49.50 -56.38 -1.08
CA VAL A 191 49.58 -57.54 -0.19
C VAL A 191 50.28 -58.70 -0.88
N THR A 192 51.35 -59.20 -0.26
CA THR A 192 52.13 -60.36 -0.69
C THR A 192 51.98 -61.52 0.28
N VAL A 193 52.14 -62.75 -0.22
CA VAL A 193 51.93 -64.00 0.54
C VAL A 193 53.22 -64.82 0.59
N SER A 194 53.60 -65.28 1.77
CA SER A 194 54.75 -66.16 1.98
C SER A 194 54.38 -67.37 2.86
N PRO A 195 54.69 -68.62 2.47
CA PRO A 195 55.36 -69.03 1.23
C PRO A 195 54.47 -68.85 -0.02
N SER A 196 55.09 -68.75 -1.19
CA SER A 196 54.38 -68.59 -2.47
C SER A 196 53.51 -69.81 -2.80
N SER A 197 52.35 -69.56 -3.40
CA SER A 197 51.44 -70.61 -3.88
C SER A 197 52.00 -71.43 -5.07
N PRO A 198 51.73 -72.74 -5.20
CA PRO A 198 50.94 -73.61 -4.30
C PRO A 198 51.69 -74.01 -3.03
N ILE A 199 50.96 -74.16 -1.93
CA ILE A 199 51.50 -74.45 -0.60
C ILE A 199 51.15 -75.88 -0.20
N TRP A 200 52.17 -76.67 0.15
CA TRP A 200 52.00 -78.02 0.67
C TRP A 200 51.67 -77.99 2.17
N ILE A 201 50.52 -78.57 2.53
CA ILE A 201 50.07 -78.77 3.90
C ILE A 201 50.22 -80.27 4.22
N PRO A 202 51.13 -80.66 5.13
CA PRO A 202 51.27 -82.06 5.52
C PRO A 202 50.04 -82.57 6.27
N ALA A 203 49.77 -83.88 6.18
CA ALA A 203 48.69 -84.52 6.93
C ALA A 203 48.83 -84.24 8.44
N ASN A 204 47.73 -83.90 9.10
CA ASN A 204 47.65 -83.62 10.55
C ASN A 204 48.62 -82.54 11.10
N SER A 205 49.26 -81.74 10.25
CA SER A 205 50.25 -80.73 10.66
C SER A 205 49.86 -79.33 10.16
N PRO A 206 49.93 -78.29 11.01
CA PRO A 206 49.64 -76.92 10.60
C PRO A 206 50.76 -76.34 9.73
N ARG A 207 50.39 -75.39 8.87
CA ARG A 207 51.31 -74.57 8.08
C ARG A 207 50.94 -73.10 8.22
N GLU A 208 51.93 -72.28 8.54
CA GLU A 208 51.77 -70.82 8.64
C GLU A 208 51.97 -70.14 7.28
N ILE A 209 51.15 -69.13 7.03
CA ILE A 209 51.14 -68.28 5.85
C ILE A 209 51.14 -66.83 6.31
N THR A 210 52.12 -66.04 5.88
CA THR A 210 52.23 -64.63 6.25
C THR A 210 51.81 -63.74 5.10
N PHE A 211 50.91 -62.81 5.38
CA PHE A 211 50.48 -61.73 4.51
C PHE A 211 51.23 -60.47 4.90
N THR A 212 51.95 -59.83 3.98
CA THR A 212 52.67 -58.57 4.23
C THR A 212 52.10 -57.49 3.33
N LEU A 213 51.71 -56.37 3.92
CA LEU A 213 51.21 -55.19 3.22
C LEU A 213 52.36 -54.21 2.98
N SER A 214 52.59 -53.84 1.73
CA SER A 214 53.51 -52.78 1.31
C SER A 214 52.73 -51.74 0.50
N PRO A 215 52.19 -50.69 1.14
CA PRO A 215 51.35 -49.70 0.48
C PRO A 215 52.13 -48.93 -0.59
N GLY A 216 51.46 -48.62 -1.70
CA GLY A 216 51.97 -47.74 -2.75
C GLY A 216 51.56 -46.30 -2.52
N THR A 217 51.29 -45.56 -3.59
CA THR A 217 50.69 -44.22 -3.50
C THR A 217 49.16 -44.36 -3.39
N PRO A 218 48.54 -43.98 -2.26
CA PRO A 218 47.09 -44.10 -2.10
C PRO A 218 46.34 -43.02 -2.88
N ASP A 219 45.26 -43.42 -3.55
CA ASP A 219 44.27 -42.55 -4.20
C ASP A 219 42.97 -42.43 -3.38
N HIS A 220 42.77 -43.31 -2.40
CA HIS A 220 41.72 -43.27 -1.38
C HIS A 220 42.24 -43.90 -0.09
N ASN A 221 41.42 -43.94 0.96
CA ASN A 221 41.87 -44.39 2.28
C ASN A 221 41.61 -45.88 2.56
N GLU A 222 40.53 -46.46 2.04
CA GLU A 222 40.10 -47.82 2.41
C GLU A 222 40.43 -48.82 1.31
N TYR A 223 41.28 -49.80 1.60
CA TYR A 223 41.65 -50.85 0.67
C TYR A 223 41.28 -52.22 1.20
N SER A 224 40.80 -53.09 0.31
CA SER A 224 40.51 -54.48 0.59
C SER A 224 41.10 -55.43 -0.44
N TRP A 225 41.48 -56.62 0.01
CA TRP A 225 41.99 -57.72 -0.79
C TRP A 225 41.28 -59.00 -0.38
N THR A 226 40.97 -59.86 -1.35
CA THR A 226 40.42 -61.20 -1.08
C THR A 226 41.35 -62.25 -1.65
N PHE A 227 41.79 -63.18 -0.81
CA PHE A 227 42.62 -64.31 -1.19
C PHE A 227 41.79 -65.58 -1.24
N SER A 228 41.49 -66.08 -2.43
CA SER A 228 40.73 -67.30 -2.63
C SER A 228 41.62 -68.53 -2.51
N LEU A 229 41.13 -69.54 -1.79
CA LEU A 229 41.79 -70.80 -1.48
C LEU A 229 41.14 -71.92 -2.28
N SER A 230 41.93 -72.65 -3.06
CA SER A 230 41.49 -73.83 -3.78
C SER A 230 42.49 -74.98 -3.61
N SER A 231 42.09 -76.20 -3.94
CA SER A 231 42.97 -77.37 -3.89
C SER A 231 42.94 -78.10 -5.23
N ILE A 232 44.11 -78.55 -5.67
CA ILE A 232 44.25 -79.47 -6.81
C ILE A 232 44.34 -80.93 -6.36
N THR A 233 44.30 -81.17 -5.04
CA THR A 233 44.36 -82.52 -4.46
C THR A 233 42.96 -83.12 -4.46
N SER A 234 42.80 -84.32 -5.04
CA SER A 234 41.50 -85.00 -5.13
C SER A 234 40.85 -85.19 -3.76
N HIS A 235 39.51 -85.23 -3.71
CA HIS A 235 38.73 -85.48 -2.49
C HIS A 235 39.09 -84.55 -1.31
N THR A 236 39.41 -83.28 -1.60
CA THR A 236 39.73 -82.27 -0.59
C THR A 236 38.60 -81.26 -0.45
N THR A 237 38.27 -80.91 0.80
CA THR A 237 37.39 -79.79 1.12
C THR A 237 38.15 -78.72 1.91
N ILE A 238 37.89 -77.43 1.62
CA ILE A 238 38.44 -76.30 2.36
C ILE A 238 37.27 -75.62 3.06
N SER A 239 37.30 -75.55 4.39
CA SER A 239 36.15 -75.09 5.18
C SER A 239 35.81 -73.62 4.96
N GLN A 240 36.81 -72.79 4.66
CA GLN A 240 36.65 -71.40 4.26
C GLN A 240 37.55 -71.16 3.04
N SER A 241 36.94 -70.87 1.90
CA SER A 241 37.62 -70.76 0.61
C SER A 241 38.14 -69.35 0.32
N SER A 242 38.07 -68.42 1.28
CA SER A 242 38.60 -67.07 1.13
C SER A 242 39.15 -66.50 2.44
N ILE A 243 40.13 -65.61 2.31
CA ILE A 243 40.66 -64.75 3.37
C ILE A 243 40.48 -63.30 2.91
N ASP A 244 39.76 -62.49 3.68
CA ASP A 244 39.56 -61.07 3.40
C ASP A 244 40.55 -60.24 4.20
N ILE A 245 41.18 -59.26 3.56
CA ILE A 245 42.20 -58.40 4.16
C ILE A 245 41.81 -56.96 3.93
N GLU A 246 41.82 -56.15 4.97
CA GLU A 246 41.47 -54.73 4.92
C GLU A 246 42.58 -53.85 5.53
N ALA A 247 42.71 -52.62 5.02
CA ALA A 247 43.62 -51.62 5.59
C ALA A 247 43.13 -50.20 5.29
N TYR A 248 43.30 -49.30 6.26
CA TYR A 248 43.13 -47.85 6.08
C TYR A 248 44.50 -47.20 5.82
N ILE A 249 44.80 -46.87 4.57
CA ILE A 249 46.07 -46.23 4.20
C ILE A 249 45.93 -44.71 4.37
N LEU A 250 46.84 -44.11 5.14
CA LEU A 250 46.84 -42.66 5.35
C LEU A 250 47.20 -41.92 4.05
N MET A 251 46.40 -40.94 3.66
CA MET A 251 46.68 -40.12 2.49
C MET A 251 47.64 -38.97 2.84
N PRO A 252 48.61 -38.64 1.96
CA PRO A 252 49.46 -37.48 2.15
C PRO A 252 48.64 -36.19 2.21
N PRO A 253 49.15 -35.10 2.80
CA PRO A 253 48.45 -33.83 2.86
C PRO A 253 48.09 -33.35 1.45
N LYS A 254 46.88 -32.80 1.29
CA LYS A 254 46.40 -32.29 0.00
C LYS A 254 45.52 -31.06 0.22
N LEU A 255 45.85 -29.97 -0.46
CA LEU A 255 45.06 -28.74 -0.42
C LEU A 255 43.72 -28.96 -1.13
N GLY A 256 42.64 -28.87 -0.37
CA GLY A 256 41.30 -28.87 -0.92
C GLY A 256 40.96 -27.55 -1.62
N LYS A 257 39.80 -27.51 -2.28
CA LYS A 257 39.30 -26.29 -2.94
C LYS A 257 39.21 -25.13 -1.93
N LEU A 258 39.80 -23.99 -2.30
CA LEU A 258 39.66 -22.73 -1.55
C LEU A 258 38.27 -22.14 -1.81
N TYR A 259 37.64 -21.64 -0.74
CA TYR A 259 36.36 -20.95 -0.81
C TYR A 259 36.51 -19.57 -0.19
N ASP A 260 36.05 -18.55 -0.90
CA ASP A 260 35.82 -17.20 -0.41
C ASP A 260 34.33 -16.89 -0.28
N GLU A 261 34.07 -15.77 0.38
CA GLU A 261 32.76 -15.11 0.41
C GLU A 261 32.90 -13.77 -0.33
N GLU A 262 31.79 -13.24 -0.87
CA GLU A 262 31.79 -11.86 -1.34
C GLU A 262 31.57 -10.92 -0.15
N LEU A 263 32.38 -9.86 -0.04
CA LEU A 263 32.26 -8.89 1.03
C LEU A 263 31.58 -7.61 0.55
N GLU A 264 30.48 -7.23 1.19
CA GLU A 264 29.80 -5.95 0.96
C GLU A 264 30.13 -4.95 2.08
N ILE A 265 30.63 -3.77 1.71
CA ILE A 265 30.91 -2.66 2.63
C ILE A 265 29.97 -1.49 2.30
N LYS A 266 28.96 -1.27 3.16
CA LYS A 266 28.07 -0.11 3.08
C LYS A 266 28.62 1.08 3.85
N PHE A 267 28.70 2.24 3.21
CA PHE A 267 29.11 3.48 3.85
C PHE A 267 27.95 4.13 4.61
N ASP A 268 27.52 3.48 5.70
CA ASP A 268 26.32 3.79 6.48
C ASP A 268 26.36 5.12 7.27
N LYS A 269 27.43 5.91 7.14
CA LYS A 269 27.58 7.22 7.78
C LYS A 269 27.88 8.32 6.79
N PRO A 270 27.43 9.57 7.04
CA PRO A 270 27.74 10.71 6.20
C PRO A 270 29.23 10.86 5.96
N LYS A 271 29.58 11.24 4.73
CA LYS A 271 30.98 11.38 4.27
C LYS A 271 31.79 12.24 5.23
N GLY A 272 32.90 11.67 5.72
CA GLY A 272 33.82 12.34 6.66
C GLY A 272 33.50 12.15 8.15
N THR A 273 32.39 11.49 8.52
CA THR A 273 32.05 11.21 9.93
C THR A 273 32.92 10.10 10.53
N VAL A 274 33.34 9.15 9.70
CA VAL A 274 34.34 8.13 10.04
C VAL A 274 35.50 8.24 9.05
N SER A 275 36.72 7.96 9.49
CA SER A 275 37.90 8.02 8.63
C SER A 275 38.07 6.76 7.78
N LYS A 276 37.61 5.61 8.26
CA LYS A 276 37.75 4.31 7.61
C LYS A 276 36.67 3.33 8.04
N TYR A 277 36.42 2.34 7.20
CA TYR A 277 35.54 1.20 7.44
C TYR A 277 36.39 -0.08 7.48
N ASP A 278 36.44 -0.71 8.65
CA ASP A 278 37.17 -1.96 8.88
C ASP A 278 36.20 -3.16 8.80
N ARG A 279 36.56 -4.19 8.04
CA ARG A 279 35.81 -5.44 7.87
C ARG A 279 36.76 -6.63 7.77
N TYR A 280 36.24 -7.83 8.05
CA TYR A 280 37.00 -9.07 7.95
C TYR A 280 36.26 -10.06 7.07
N ILE A 281 37.02 -10.87 6.35
CA ILE A 281 36.53 -12.04 5.63
C ILE A 281 37.48 -13.21 5.90
N ASP A 282 36.94 -14.42 5.92
CA ASP A 282 37.70 -15.64 6.19
C ASP A 282 37.77 -16.48 4.91
N VAL A 283 38.98 -16.85 4.48
CA VAL A 283 39.21 -17.83 3.41
C VAL A 283 39.48 -19.19 4.06
N ARG A 284 38.67 -20.19 3.73
CA ARG A 284 38.83 -21.53 4.31
C ARG A 284 39.87 -22.34 3.55
N VAL A 285 40.91 -22.77 4.26
CA VAL A 285 41.93 -23.72 3.80
C VAL A 285 41.58 -25.10 4.35
N ARG A 286 41.42 -26.09 3.47
CA ARG A 286 41.06 -27.46 3.85
C ARG A 286 42.18 -28.42 3.51
N ASN A 287 42.45 -29.36 4.41
CA ASN A 287 43.33 -30.49 4.16
C ASN A 287 42.49 -31.74 3.86
N GLU A 288 42.59 -32.25 2.63
CA GLU A 288 41.90 -33.48 2.20
C GLU A 288 42.68 -34.76 2.57
N GLY A 289 43.97 -34.63 2.93
CA GLY A 289 44.82 -35.71 3.42
C GLY A 289 44.64 -36.00 4.92
N ASP A 290 45.32 -37.03 5.42
CA ASP A 290 45.27 -37.45 6.84
C ASP A 290 46.45 -36.93 7.66
N GLU A 291 47.53 -36.57 7.00
CA GLU A 291 48.71 -35.96 7.60
C GLU A 291 48.54 -34.43 7.73
N THR A 292 49.29 -33.78 8.62
CA THR A 292 49.20 -32.32 8.82
C THR A 292 49.73 -31.58 7.59
N MET A 293 48.97 -30.61 7.09
CA MET A 293 49.35 -29.72 5.99
C MET A 293 49.83 -28.39 6.54
N TYR A 294 50.98 -27.90 6.09
CA TYR A 294 51.45 -26.54 6.37
C TYR A 294 51.18 -25.65 5.18
N PHE A 295 50.82 -24.39 5.40
CA PHE A 295 50.60 -23.45 4.30
C PHE A 295 51.16 -22.07 4.61
N ASN A 296 51.49 -21.34 3.54
CA ASN A 296 51.80 -19.93 3.54
C ASN A 296 50.88 -19.21 2.54
N SER A 297 50.54 -17.97 2.83
CA SER A 297 49.61 -17.19 2.03
C SER A 297 50.14 -15.77 1.79
N ARG A 298 49.88 -15.26 0.59
CA ARG A 298 50.24 -13.90 0.18
C ARG A 298 49.25 -13.40 -0.86
N PHE A 299 49.07 -12.09 -0.95
CA PHE A 299 48.35 -11.50 -2.06
C PHE A 299 49.25 -11.42 -3.30
N THR A 300 48.72 -11.83 -4.44
CA THR A 300 49.36 -11.64 -5.75
C THR A 300 48.80 -10.41 -6.47
N GLU A 301 47.56 -10.05 -6.17
CA GLU A 301 46.91 -8.83 -6.68
C GLU A 301 46.20 -8.12 -5.53
N TYR A 302 46.47 -6.82 -5.41
CA TYR A 302 45.85 -5.97 -4.41
C TYR A 302 44.77 -5.10 -5.05
N PRO A 303 43.59 -4.95 -4.41
CA PRO A 303 42.58 -4.02 -4.86
C PRO A 303 43.08 -2.57 -4.77
N SER A 304 42.96 -1.80 -5.85
CA SER A 304 43.35 -0.39 -5.87
C SER A 304 42.37 0.47 -5.08
N GLY A 305 42.83 1.27 -4.12
CA GLY A 305 41.98 2.24 -3.39
C GLY A 305 41.40 1.75 -2.06
N ILE A 306 41.58 0.48 -1.72
CA ILE A 306 41.32 -0.09 -0.40
C ILE A 306 42.56 -0.86 0.08
N THR A 307 42.72 -1.02 1.39
CA THR A 307 43.82 -1.80 1.96
C THR A 307 43.31 -3.16 2.37
N ILE A 308 44.01 -4.23 1.99
CA ILE A 308 43.76 -5.58 2.47
C ILE A 308 45.03 -6.16 3.09
N LYS A 309 44.89 -6.81 4.25
CA LYS A 309 45.99 -7.45 4.98
C LYS A 309 45.60 -8.85 5.40
N ILE A 310 46.57 -9.74 5.49
CA ILE A 310 46.39 -11.08 6.04
C ILE A 310 46.80 -11.01 7.51
N ASP A 311 45.92 -11.36 8.44
CA ASP A 311 46.24 -11.32 9.87
C ASP A 311 47.25 -12.42 10.22
N ASN A 312 47.05 -13.63 9.67
CA ASN A 312 47.91 -14.80 9.86
C ASN A 312 48.32 -15.38 8.50
N PRO A 313 49.50 -15.01 7.96
CA PRO A 313 49.91 -15.43 6.61
C PRO A 313 50.34 -16.89 6.54
N SER A 314 50.64 -17.55 7.65
CA SER A 314 51.08 -18.95 7.70
C SER A 314 50.34 -19.73 8.77
N GLY A 315 50.10 -21.02 8.55
CA GLY A 315 49.37 -21.88 9.48
C GLY A 315 49.58 -23.38 9.22
N SER A 316 48.84 -24.20 9.97
CA SER A 316 48.91 -25.66 9.86
C SER A 316 47.54 -26.29 10.07
N VAL A 317 47.09 -27.09 9.10
CA VAL A 317 45.80 -27.74 9.11
C VAL A 317 45.98 -29.24 9.34
N SER A 318 45.50 -29.73 10.47
CA SER A 318 45.48 -31.17 10.78
C SER A 318 44.76 -31.96 9.68
N GLY A 319 45.08 -33.26 9.55
CA GLY A 319 44.44 -34.15 8.58
C GLY A 319 42.91 -34.11 8.66
N LYS A 320 42.27 -34.12 7.49
CA LYS A 320 40.81 -34.05 7.30
C LYS A 320 40.14 -32.86 7.99
N SER A 321 40.89 -31.80 8.33
CA SER A 321 40.39 -30.59 8.99
C SER A 321 40.46 -29.36 8.07
N SER A 322 40.06 -28.20 8.60
CA SER A 322 40.15 -26.90 7.92
C SER A 322 40.53 -25.78 8.90
N GLU A 323 41.19 -24.76 8.39
CA GLU A 323 41.53 -23.53 9.11
C GLU A 323 41.14 -22.30 8.27
N ASN A 324 40.84 -21.17 8.90
CA ASN A 324 40.48 -19.93 8.21
C ASN A 324 41.66 -18.96 8.17
N ILE A 325 42.00 -18.47 6.98
CA ILE A 325 42.86 -17.29 6.80
C ILE A 325 41.97 -16.05 6.91
N ARG A 326 42.14 -15.27 7.98
CA ARG A 326 41.41 -14.01 8.15
C ARG A 326 42.10 -12.88 7.38
N LEU A 327 41.32 -12.20 6.54
CA LEU A 327 41.74 -11.01 5.81
C LEU A 327 41.09 -9.77 6.43
N HIS A 328 41.89 -8.76 6.76
CA HIS A 328 41.46 -7.46 7.26
C HIS A 328 41.37 -6.46 6.10
N ILE A 329 40.15 -6.03 5.78
CA ILE A 329 39.86 -5.04 4.74
C ILE A 329 39.62 -3.68 5.41
N VAL A 330 40.30 -2.65 4.91
CA VAL A 330 40.15 -1.26 5.33
C VAL A 330 39.84 -0.39 4.11
N ALA A 331 38.61 0.11 4.04
CA ALA A 331 38.19 1.08 3.03
C ALA A 331 38.21 2.50 3.63
N PRO A 332 38.97 3.46 3.06
CA PRO A 332 38.88 4.85 3.50
C PRO A 332 37.50 5.42 3.16
N TYR A 333 37.03 6.41 3.92
CA TYR A 333 35.67 6.97 3.73
C TYR A 333 35.43 7.62 2.36
N ASN A 334 36.50 7.91 1.61
CA ASN A 334 36.43 8.51 0.27
C ASN A 334 36.66 7.47 -0.85
N ALA A 335 36.73 6.17 -0.53
CA ALA A 335 36.86 5.13 -1.55
C ALA A 335 35.66 5.20 -2.52
N PRO A 336 35.89 5.17 -3.85
CA PRO A 336 34.84 5.15 -4.86
C PRO A 336 33.85 3.99 -4.67
N GLU A 337 32.58 4.22 -5.00
CA GLU A 337 31.60 3.13 -5.16
C GLU A 337 32.03 2.21 -6.30
N GLY A 338 31.89 0.89 -6.11
CA GLY A 338 32.26 -0.10 -7.12
C GLY A 338 32.78 -1.41 -6.54
N THR A 339 33.11 -2.32 -7.46
CA THR A 339 33.65 -3.65 -7.12
C THR A 339 35.17 -3.62 -7.21
N TYR A 340 35.81 -4.13 -6.17
CA TYR A 340 37.25 -4.24 -6.03
C TYR A 340 37.63 -5.72 -5.99
N HIS A 341 38.65 -6.08 -6.75
CA HIS A 341 39.13 -7.45 -6.82
C HIS A 341 40.54 -7.55 -6.23
N GLY A 342 40.77 -8.56 -5.42
CA GLY A 342 42.09 -9.00 -4.98
C GLY A 342 42.28 -10.48 -5.29
N LYS A 343 43.52 -10.95 -5.24
CA LYS A 343 43.82 -12.37 -5.44
C LYS A 343 44.75 -12.89 -4.38
N LEU A 344 44.28 -13.86 -3.61
CA LEU A 344 45.03 -14.52 -2.56
C LEU A 344 45.62 -15.82 -3.10
N PHE A 345 46.93 -15.99 -2.92
CA PHE A 345 47.66 -17.20 -3.25
C PHE A 345 47.97 -17.96 -1.96
N VAL A 346 47.70 -19.26 -1.95
CA VAL A 346 48.00 -20.18 -0.85
C VAL A 346 48.95 -21.27 -1.37
N ASP A 347 50.12 -21.36 -0.75
CA ASP A 347 51.16 -22.33 -1.03
C ASP A 347 51.22 -23.35 0.11
N ALA A 348 50.84 -24.60 -0.17
CA ALA A 348 50.89 -25.70 0.79
C ALA A 348 52.07 -26.66 0.54
N GLY A 349 53.10 -26.20 -0.18
CA GLY A 349 54.28 -27.00 -0.51
C GLY A 349 53.95 -28.21 -1.37
N ASP A 350 54.35 -29.40 -0.93
CA ASP A 350 54.07 -30.68 -1.63
C ASP A 350 52.57 -31.02 -1.68
N ALA A 351 51.74 -30.35 -0.88
CA ALA A 351 50.28 -30.52 -0.84
C ALA A 351 49.53 -29.67 -1.89
N GLU A 352 50.26 -29.18 -2.92
CA GLU A 352 49.80 -28.30 -3.99
C GLU A 352 49.63 -26.81 -3.59
N GLN A 353 49.25 -26.00 -4.57
CA GLN A 353 49.08 -24.54 -4.45
C GLN A 353 47.73 -24.13 -5.04
N GLY A 354 47.12 -23.07 -4.50
CA GLY A 354 45.80 -22.59 -4.89
C GLY A 354 45.68 -21.08 -4.96
N TYR A 355 44.70 -20.60 -5.72
CA TYR A 355 44.32 -19.19 -5.79
C TYR A 355 42.85 -19.05 -5.41
N VAL A 356 42.53 -17.92 -4.78
CA VAL A 356 41.15 -17.49 -4.56
C VAL A 356 41.03 -16.01 -4.92
N ASP A 357 40.01 -15.69 -5.70
CA ASP A 357 39.68 -14.32 -6.05
C ASP A 357 38.86 -13.74 -4.89
N ILE A 358 39.17 -12.53 -4.46
CA ILE A 358 38.47 -11.85 -3.37
C ILE A 358 37.68 -10.69 -3.98
N THR A 359 36.36 -10.72 -3.82
CA THR A 359 35.47 -9.68 -4.35
C THR A 359 34.91 -8.82 -3.23
N ILE A 360 35.18 -7.51 -3.29
CA ILE A 360 34.75 -6.52 -2.30
C ILE A 360 33.90 -5.47 -3.00
N SER A 361 32.64 -5.33 -2.61
CA SER A 361 31.72 -4.33 -3.15
C SER A 361 31.57 -3.16 -2.17
N ILE A 362 31.98 -1.96 -2.59
CA ILE A 362 31.69 -0.72 -1.85
C ILE A 362 30.40 -0.12 -2.38
N ILE A 363 29.44 0.06 -1.50
CA ILE A 363 28.14 0.66 -1.82
C ILE A 363 28.00 1.98 -1.08
N TRP A 364 27.77 3.05 -1.83
CA TRP A 364 27.38 4.33 -1.26
C TRP A 364 25.87 4.31 -1.00
N PRO A 365 25.37 4.72 0.17
CA PRO A 365 23.94 4.88 0.36
C PRO A 365 23.45 6.19 -0.27
N VAL A 366 22.15 6.23 -0.63
CA VAL A 366 21.42 7.47 -0.89
C VAL A 366 20.35 7.59 0.19
N ASP A 367 20.20 8.77 0.78
CA ASP A 367 19.00 9.11 1.56
C ASP A 367 18.79 10.63 1.61
N PHE A 368 17.58 11.07 1.95
CA PHE A 368 17.28 12.48 2.22
C PHE A 368 16.41 12.68 3.45
N THR A 369 16.58 13.80 4.13
CA THR A 369 15.66 14.26 5.18
C THR A 369 14.61 15.19 4.60
N ILE A 370 13.44 15.24 5.25
CA ILE A 370 12.31 16.08 4.85
C ILE A 370 12.04 17.07 5.99
N SER A 371 11.89 18.35 5.64
CA SER A 371 11.45 19.39 6.58
C SER A 371 10.42 20.32 5.93
N PRO A 372 9.25 20.56 6.55
CA PRO A 372 8.76 19.94 7.79
C PRO A 372 8.37 18.45 7.62
N SER A 373 8.26 17.71 8.73
CA SER A 373 7.87 16.28 8.74
C SER A 373 6.36 16.03 8.64
N SER A 374 5.57 17.08 8.81
CA SER A 374 4.11 17.11 8.64
C SER A 374 3.71 18.51 8.19
N ILE A 375 2.60 18.62 7.46
CA ILE A 375 2.04 19.90 7.03
C ILE A 375 0.63 20.01 7.55
N ASP A 376 0.32 21.15 8.14
CA ASP A 376 -1.04 21.54 8.45
C ASP A 376 -1.30 22.90 7.79
N PHE A 377 -2.22 22.93 6.83
CA PHE A 377 -2.64 24.17 6.19
C PHE A 377 -3.60 24.98 7.07
N GLY A 378 -4.08 24.39 8.18
CA GLY A 378 -5.12 24.94 9.04
C GLY A 378 -6.45 25.08 8.30
N SER A 379 -7.24 26.06 8.71
CA SER A 379 -8.52 26.44 8.11
C SER A 379 -8.35 26.94 6.67
N ILE A 380 -9.15 26.42 5.74
CA ILE A 380 -9.26 26.91 4.36
C ILE A 380 -10.67 27.40 4.14
N GLU A 381 -10.81 28.72 4.11
CA GLU A 381 -12.09 29.41 4.00
C GLU A 381 -12.58 29.56 2.56
N LEU A 382 -13.90 29.55 2.38
CA LEU A 382 -14.54 29.85 1.10
C LEU A 382 -14.54 31.36 0.83
N LYS A 383 -13.84 31.79 -0.23
CA LYS A 383 -13.79 33.19 -0.70
C LYS A 383 -14.64 33.36 -1.97
N GLU A 384 -14.77 34.61 -2.46
CA GLU A 384 -15.63 34.96 -3.62
C GLU A 384 -15.29 34.19 -4.90
N LYS A 385 -14.02 33.81 -5.10
CA LYS A 385 -13.53 33.05 -6.27
C LYS A 385 -13.27 31.57 -5.99
N GLY A 386 -13.87 31.03 -4.92
CA GLY A 386 -13.65 29.66 -4.43
C GLY A 386 -12.82 29.62 -3.15
N TYR A 387 -12.43 28.42 -2.73
CA TYR A 387 -11.63 28.23 -1.52
C TYR A 387 -10.27 28.91 -1.60
N GLU A 388 -9.79 29.38 -0.45
CA GLU A 388 -8.44 29.89 -0.30
C GLU A 388 -7.40 28.85 -0.75
N LYS A 389 -6.33 29.36 -1.36
CA LYS A 389 -5.17 28.54 -1.74
C LYS A 389 -4.02 28.85 -0.80
N LYS A 390 -3.50 27.82 -0.14
CA LYS A 390 -2.30 27.92 0.72
C LYS A 390 -1.16 27.10 0.14
N SER A 391 0.06 27.51 0.41
CA SER A 391 1.27 26.82 -0.07
C SER A 391 2.32 26.72 1.03
N VAL A 392 2.98 25.56 1.12
CA VAL A 392 4.07 25.29 2.06
C VAL A 392 5.26 24.74 1.31
N ASN A 393 6.44 25.21 1.69
CA ASN A 393 7.72 24.79 1.11
C ASN A 393 8.27 23.57 1.87
N LEU A 394 8.41 22.45 1.17
CA LEU A 394 9.06 21.23 1.65
C LEU A 394 10.53 21.22 1.23
N THR A 395 11.42 21.24 2.21
CA THR A 395 12.86 21.15 1.97
C THR A 395 13.32 19.70 2.08
N LEU A 396 13.88 19.19 0.98
CA LEU A 396 14.52 17.88 0.90
C LEU A 396 16.04 18.06 0.93
N THR A 397 16.72 17.43 1.89
CA THR A 397 18.18 17.56 2.06
C THR A 397 18.85 16.20 1.93
N GLU A 398 19.81 16.06 1.02
CA GLU A 398 20.59 14.82 0.88
C GLU A 398 21.44 14.59 2.14
N PHE A 399 21.44 13.36 2.67
CA PHE A 399 21.95 13.06 4.01
C PHE A 399 23.40 12.55 4.06
N TYR A 400 23.83 11.75 3.08
CA TYR A 400 25.08 11.00 3.18
C TYR A 400 26.29 11.65 2.50
N LEU A 401 26.09 12.65 1.63
CA LEU A 401 27.12 13.43 0.95
C LEU A 401 27.96 12.64 -0.08
N TYR A 402 27.54 11.43 -0.46
CA TYR A 402 28.22 10.60 -1.46
C TYR A 402 27.68 10.81 -2.88
N LYS A 403 26.38 10.62 -3.08
CA LYS A 403 25.73 10.66 -4.39
C LYS A 403 24.40 11.42 -4.37
N PRO A 404 24.01 12.03 -5.51
CA PRO A 404 22.78 12.81 -5.58
C PRO A 404 21.53 11.93 -5.51
N VAL A 405 20.46 12.46 -4.90
CA VAL A 405 19.11 11.86 -4.99
C VAL A 405 18.54 12.14 -6.38
N ARG A 406 18.07 11.11 -7.09
CA ARG A 406 17.51 11.21 -8.46
C ARG A 406 16.12 10.60 -8.55
N ASN A 407 15.36 11.05 -9.56
CA ASN A 407 14.03 10.53 -9.91
C ASN A 407 13.07 10.56 -8.72
N LEU A 408 12.91 11.74 -8.11
CA LEU A 408 11.90 11.94 -7.08
C LEU A 408 10.52 11.62 -7.63
N ARG A 409 9.78 10.80 -6.89
CA ARG A 409 8.40 10.42 -7.18
C ARG A 409 7.55 10.81 -5.98
N LEU A 410 6.51 11.57 -6.28
CA LEU A 410 5.56 12.09 -5.31
C LEU A 410 4.26 11.32 -5.51
N SER A 411 3.71 10.78 -4.43
CA SER A 411 2.40 10.14 -4.45
C SER A 411 1.57 10.58 -3.26
N LYS A 412 0.27 10.63 -3.46
CA LYS A 412 -0.70 11.11 -2.48
C LYS A 412 -1.86 10.14 -2.40
N SER A 413 -2.31 9.87 -1.18
CA SER A 413 -3.47 9.02 -0.90
C SER A 413 -4.36 9.67 0.14
N GLY A 414 -5.66 9.65 -0.11
CA GLY A 414 -6.69 10.30 0.69
C GLY A 414 -7.83 10.79 -0.22
N GLU A 415 -8.96 11.14 0.39
CA GLU A 415 -10.11 11.71 -0.30
C GLU A 415 -9.70 13.00 -1.04
N TYR A 416 -10.07 13.15 -2.31
CA TYR A 416 -9.69 14.30 -3.14
C TYR A 416 -8.17 14.63 -3.15
N GLY A 417 -7.31 13.61 -3.19
CA GLY A 417 -5.85 13.84 -3.27
C GLY A 417 -5.39 14.72 -4.43
N ASN A 418 -6.22 14.91 -5.47
CA ASN A 418 -6.00 15.84 -6.58
C ASN A 418 -6.00 17.33 -6.18
N TRP A 419 -6.50 17.70 -5.00
CA TRP A 419 -6.45 19.06 -4.46
C TRP A 419 -5.04 19.49 -4.04
N LEU A 420 -4.19 18.54 -3.64
CA LEU A 420 -2.78 18.82 -3.40
C LEU A 420 -2.06 18.93 -4.76
N LYS A 421 -1.39 20.05 -5.01
CA LYS A 421 -0.59 20.33 -6.20
C LYS A 421 0.86 20.50 -5.80
N GLU A 422 1.74 19.84 -6.53
CA GLU A 422 3.18 19.90 -6.32
C GLU A 422 3.85 20.65 -7.48
N GLU A 423 4.74 21.58 -7.15
CA GLU A 423 5.62 22.24 -8.12
C GLU A 423 7.06 21.79 -7.86
N LEU A 424 7.66 21.10 -8.84
CA LEU A 424 9.02 20.58 -8.81
C LEU A 424 9.85 21.23 -9.93
N ASP A 425 10.87 21.99 -9.57
CA ASP A 425 11.74 22.73 -10.52
C ASP A 425 13.13 22.09 -10.71
N PHE A 426 13.37 20.90 -10.15
CA PHE A 426 14.66 20.23 -10.16
C PHE A 426 14.56 18.73 -10.45
N VAL A 427 15.59 18.18 -11.09
CA VAL A 427 15.66 16.75 -11.47
C VAL A 427 16.46 15.92 -10.44
N LYS A 428 17.33 16.57 -9.65
CA LYS A 428 18.21 15.90 -8.67
C LYS A 428 18.55 16.80 -7.48
N ILE A 429 18.79 16.19 -6.32
CA ILE A 429 19.36 16.85 -5.13
C ILE A 429 20.85 16.49 -5.08
N PRO A 430 21.78 17.45 -5.27
CA PRO A 430 23.22 17.18 -5.17
C PRO A 430 23.63 16.72 -3.75
N PRO A 431 24.76 16.00 -3.62
CA PRO A 431 25.25 15.56 -2.31
C PRO A 431 25.43 16.73 -1.33
N GLY A 432 24.90 16.59 -0.11
CA GLY A 432 24.95 17.60 0.95
C GLY A 432 24.21 18.91 0.66
N LYS A 433 23.38 18.96 -0.38
CA LYS A 433 22.57 20.12 -0.73
C LYS A 433 21.10 19.87 -0.44
N SER A 434 20.36 20.96 -0.31
CA SER A 434 18.91 20.96 -0.15
C SER A 434 18.22 21.48 -1.40
N ARG A 435 17.02 20.99 -1.65
CA ARG A 435 16.11 21.50 -2.68
C ARG A 435 14.70 21.63 -2.09
N THR A 436 13.92 22.53 -2.65
CA THR A 436 12.60 22.86 -2.13
C THR A 436 11.52 22.46 -3.13
N ILE A 437 10.44 21.86 -2.63
CA ILE A 437 9.22 21.55 -3.37
C ILE A 437 8.12 22.42 -2.78
N THR A 438 7.36 23.11 -3.63
CA THR A 438 6.18 23.85 -3.15
C THR A 438 4.97 22.93 -3.22
N LEU A 439 4.35 22.65 -2.08
CA LEU A 439 3.08 21.96 -1.99
C LEU A 439 1.96 22.99 -1.80
N ARG A 440 1.01 23.05 -2.73
CA ARG A 440 -0.16 23.90 -2.68
C ARG A 440 -1.42 23.08 -2.48
N ILE A 441 -2.35 23.58 -1.68
CA ILE A 441 -3.71 23.01 -1.55
C ILE A 441 -4.70 23.88 -2.32
N GLU A 442 -5.50 23.24 -3.17
CA GLU A 442 -6.54 23.88 -3.98
C GLU A 442 -7.84 23.04 -3.90
N PRO A 443 -8.67 23.24 -2.86
CA PRO A 443 -9.93 22.52 -2.71
C PRO A 443 -10.95 22.90 -3.78
N GLY A 444 -11.74 21.92 -4.23
CA GLY A 444 -12.87 22.14 -5.13
C GLY A 444 -14.14 22.59 -4.40
N LEU A 445 -15.13 23.09 -5.14
CA LEU A 445 -16.41 23.53 -4.56
C LEU A 445 -17.26 22.36 -4.04
N GLU A 446 -16.94 21.13 -4.45
CA GLU A 446 -17.51 19.89 -3.94
C GLU A 446 -17.07 19.54 -2.51
N ALA A 447 -16.14 20.31 -1.93
CA ALA A 447 -15.63 20.05 -0.60
C ALA A 447 -16.72 20.15 0.48
N VAL A 448 -16.77 19.14 1.34
CA VAL A 448 -17.67 19.07 2.49
C VAL A 448 -16.92 19.63 3.69
N PRO A 449 -17.55 20.43 4.56
CA PRO A 449 -16.91 20.93 5.76
C PRO A 449 -16.50 19.80 6.72
N LYS A 450 -15.18 19.60 6.88
CA LYS A 450 -14.55 18.68 7.84
C LYS A 450 -13.02 18.82 7.77
N ASP A 451 -12.35 18.12 8.67
CA ASP A 451 -10.91 17.88 8.58
C ASP A 451 -10.58 16.85 7.49
N TYR A 452 -9.68 17.23 6.60
CA TYR A 452 -9.10 16.35 5.59
C TYR A 452 -7.65 16.01 5.98
N SER A 453 -7.31 14.72 5.87
CA SER A 453 -5.94 14.23 6.04
C SER A 453 -5.53 13.39 4.84
N TRP A 454 -4.34 13.70 4.31
CA TRP A 454 -3.70 12.98 3.22
C TRP A 454 -2.38 12.39 3.69
N LYS A 455 -2.08 11.17 3.23
CA LYS A 455 -0.74 10.60 3.33
C LYS A 455 0.02 10.97 2.07
N TYR A 456 1.08 11.74 2.23
CA TYR A 456 1.95 12.19 1.16
C TYR A 456 3.27 11.42 1.23
N ALA A 457 3.64 10.76 0.15
CA ALA A 457 4.79 9.88 0.08
C ALA A 457 5.80 10.38 -0.96
N ILE A 458 7.05 10.55 -0.52
CA ILE A 458 8.17 10.99 -1.34
C ILE A 458 9.16 9.83 -1.44
N SER A 459 9.44 9.39 -2.66
CA SER A 459 10.38 8.31 -2.94
C SER A 459 11.38 8.72 -4.02
N ALA A 460 12.46 7.96 -4.17
CA ALA A 460 13.48 8.15 -5.20
C ALA A 460 13.96 6.80 -5.73
N SER A 461 14.80 6.78 -6.77
CA SER A 461 15.27 5.52 -7.40
C SER A 461 15.87 4.50 -6.43
N GLU A 462 16.51 4.95 -5.36
CA GLU A 462 17.25 4.12 -4.40
C GLU A 462 16.76 4.31 -2.95
N ILE A 463 15.62 4.99 -2.78
CA ILE A 463 15.10 5.37 -1.47
C ILE A 463 13.64 4.94 -1.38
N SER A 464 13.33 4.15 -0.35
CA SER A 464 11.96 3.76 -0.04
C SER A 464 11.10 4.98 0.28
N ALA A 465 9.79 4.87 0.03
CA ALA A 465 8.89 6.00 0.18
C ALA A 465 8.82 6.50 1.63
N LYS A 466 9.26 7.74 1.87
CA LYS A 466 9.10 8.44 3.14
C LYS A 466 7.73 9.10 3.17
N ARG A 467 6.97 8.85 4.24
CA ARG A 467 5.59 9.30 4.38
C ARG A 467 5.52 10.49 5.34
N MET A 468 4.71 11.47 4.99
CA MET A 468 4.30 12.58 5.86
C MET A 468 2.78 12.70 5.84
N GLU A 469 2.25 13.28 6.90
CA GLU A 469 0.84 13.64 6.98
C GLU A 469 0.66 15.09 6.54
N VAL A 470 -0.37 15.34 5.72
CA VAL A 470 -0.80 16.66 5.28
C VAL A 470 -2.25 16.83 5.71
N LYS A 471 -2.55 17.91 6.43
CA LYS A 471 -3.90 18.21 6.95
C LYS A 471 -4.40 19.56 6.47
N ALA A 472 -5.71 19.68 6.37
CA ALA A 472 -6.43 20.95 6.21
C ALA A 472 -7.85 20.82 6.72
N ASN A 473 -8.39 21.88 7.32
CA ASN A 473 -9.79 21.98 7.69
C ASN A 473 -10.53 22.81 6.63
N ILE A 474 -11.58 22.27 6.01
CA ILE A 474 -12.35 23.02 5.00
C ILE A 474 -13.53 23.74 5.66
N ILE A 475 -13.59 25.06 5.46
CA ILE A 475 -14.61 25.93 6.03
C ILE A 475 -15.42 26.60 4.90
N PRO A 476 -16.72 26.29 4.73
CA PRO A 476 -17.56 26.77 3.62
C PRO A 476 -18.01 28.23 3.80
N LEU A 477 -17.27 29.00 4.59
CA LEU A 477 -17.60 30.35 5.01
C LEU A 477 -16.32 31.19 5.05
N ASN A 478 -16.43 32.47 4.74
CA ASN A 478 -15.37 33.43 4.99
C ASN A 478 -15.52 33.98 6.41
N ILE A 479 -15.00 33.23 7.39
CA ILE A 479 -15.11 33.57 8.81
C ILE A 479 -14.48 34.94 9.06
N THR A 480 -13.28 35.17 8.52
CA THR A 480 -12.53 36.41 8.70
C THR A 480 -13.36 37.64 8.26
N LYS A 481 -13.92 37.62 7.05
CA LYS A 481 -14.75 38.73 6.52
C LYS A 481 -16.05 38.92 7.32
N MET A 482 -16.62 37.85 7.87
CA MET A 482 -17.83 37.95 8.69
C MET A 482 -17.56 38.56 10.06
N ILE A 483 -16.45 38.18 10.72
CA ILE A 483 -16.01 38.81 11.97
C ILE A 483 -15.75 40.30 11.76
N GLU A 484 -15.10 40.69 10.67
CA GLU A 484 -14.93 42.11 10.29
C GLU A 484 -16.29 42.80 10.11
N GLY A 485 -17.24 42.13 9.44
CA GLY A 485 -18.60 42.63 9.24
C GLY A 485 -19.34 42.89 10.56
N PHE A 486 -19.27 41.97 11.52
CA PHE A 486 -19.87 42.15 12.85
C PHE A 486 -19.23 43.32 13.60
N ASN A 487 -17.90 43.38 13.62
CA ASN A 487 -17.18 44.44 14.32
C ASN A 487 -17.43 45.84 13.74
N ALA A 488 -17.69 45.94 12.43
CA ALA A 488 -18.00 47.22 11.78
C ALA A 488 -19.26 47.90 12.37
N PHE A 489 -20.20 47.12 12.92
CA PHE A 489 -21.42 47.67 13.51
C PHE A 489 -21.20 48.38 14.85
N ARG A 490 -20.09 48.12 15.57
CA ARG A 490 -19.79 48.83 16.83
C ARG A 490 -19.56 50.34 16.67
N GLY A 491 -19.42 50.83 15.44
CA GLY A 491 -19.29 52.24 15.12
C GLY A 491 -20.55 52.91 14.57
N THR A 492 -21.69 52.22 14.52
CA THR A 492 -22.89 52.70 13.82
C THR A 492 -23.95 53.27 14.78
N PRO A 493 -24.92 54.06 14.28
CA PRO A 493 -26.04 54.57 15.09
C PRO A 493 -26.81 53.47 15.83
N LEU A 494 -27.00 52.30 15.20
CA LEU A 494 -27.62 51.14 15.85
C LEU A 494 -26.95 50.79 17.18
N TYR A 495 -25.63 50.68 17.18
CA TYR A 495 -24.87 50.32 18.38
C TYR A 495 -24.95 51.37 19.48
N ASN A 496 -24.82 52.64 19.08
CA ASN A 496 -24.81 53.75 20.02
C ASN A 496 -26.17 53.96 20.70
N ASN A 497 -27.26 53.76 19.95
CA ASN A 497 -28.61 54.00 20.43
C ASN A 497 -29.21 52.75 21.12
N TYR A 498 -28.78 51.54 20.72
CA TYR A 498 -29.32 50.27 21.19
C TYR A 498 -28.20 49.32 21.65
N PRO A 499 -27.76 49.42 22.92
CA PRO A 499 -26.71 48.56 23.47
C PRO A 499 -27.03 47.05 23.46
N SER A 500 -28.31 46.70 23.32
CA SER A 500 -28.78 45.33 23.10
C SER A 500 -28.16 44.66 21.87
N SER A 501 -27.78 45.46 20.86
CA SER A 501 -27.08 44.97 19.67
C SER A 501 -25.68 44.38 19.95
N GLU A 502 -25.02 44.75 21.07
CA GLU A 502 -23.72 44.16 21.44
C GLU A 502 -23.84 42.65 21.65
N VAL A 503 -24.95 42.17 22.22
CA VAL A 503 -25.18 40.73 22.43
C VAL A 503 -25.16 39.98 21.10
N ILE A 504 -25.75 40.57 20.05
CA ILE A 504 -25.77 39.97 18.72
C ILE A 504 -24.35 39.97 18.12
N ILE A 505 -23.63 41.08 18.23
CA ILE A 505 -22.30 41.27 17.66
C ILE A 505 -21.28 40.36 18.35
N SER A 506 -21.23 40.35 19.69
CA SER A 506 -20.27 39.56 20.46
C SER A 506 -20.48 38.07 20.25
N ASN A 507 -21.72 37.59 20.37
CA ASN A 507 -22.03 36.18 20.16
C ASN A 507 -21.84 35.76 18.70
N GLY A 508 -22.09 36.64 17.72
CA GLY A 508 -21.78 36.38 16.31
C GLY A 508 -20.28 36.15 16.07
N VAL A 509 -19.43 36.98 16.67
CA VAL A 509 -17.96 36.83 16.61
C VAL A 509 -17.50 35.58 17.36
N GLU A 510 -17.93 35.38 18.60
CA GLU A 510 -17.54 34.22 19.41
C GLU A 510 -18.00 32.90 18.80
N MET A 511 -19.20 32.86 18.21
CA MET A 511 -19.69 31.69 17.49
C MET A 511 -18.80 31.37 16.29
N LEU A 512 -18.40 32.36 15.50
CA LEU A 512 -17.52 32.16 14.35
C LEU A 512 -16.12 31.66 14.77
N GLU A 513 -15.58 32.18 15.86
CA GLU A 513 -14.32 31.67 16.44
C GLU A 513 -14.45 30.24 16.97
N ALA A 514 -15.58 29.90 17.60
CA ALA A 514 -15.86 28.55 18.07
C ALA A 514 -16.04 27.56 16.91
N VAL A 515 -16.72 27.97 15.83
CA VAL A 515 -16.86 27.19 14.60
C VAL A 515 -15.50 26.83 13.99
N GLU A 516 -14.50 27.71 14.08
CA GLU A 516 -13.16 27.42 13.58
C GLU A 516 -12.42 26.36 14.42
N ARG A 517 -12.72 26.28 15.72
CA ARG A 517 -12.02 25.41 16.68
C ARG A 517 -12.72 24.08 16.94
N SER A 518 -13.99 23.95 16.54
CA SER A 518 -14.84 22.81 16.85
C SER A 518 -15.16 21.95 15.62
N GLU A 519 -15.38 20.66 15.85
CA GLU A 519 -15.85 19.75 14.81
C GLU A 519 -17.37 19.91 14.63
N ILE A 520 -17.77 20.50 13.51
CA ILE A 520 -19.17 20.85 13.24
C ILE A 520 -19.80 19.82 12.28
N GLY A 521 -20.98 19.32 12.65
CA GLY A 521 -21.74 18.37 11.84
C GLY A 521 -22.32 18.98 10.56
N ALA A 522 -22.57 18.15 9.55
CA ALA A 522 -23.07 18.60 8.25
C ALA A 522 -24.44 19.31 8.30
N GLU A 523 -25.33 18.94 9.23
CA GLU A 523 -26.62 19.64 9.40
C GLU A 523 -26.45 21.05 9.98
N ASP A 524 -25.55 21.22 10.94
CA ASP A 524 -25.28 22.55 11.53
C ASP A 524 -24.60 23.46 10.51
N TRP A 525 -23.71 22.92 9.67
CA TRP A 525 -23.09 23.67 8.57
C TRP A 525 -24.06 24.20 7.52
N LYS A 526 -25.25 23.61 7.38
CA LYS A 526 -26.30 24.18 6.51
C LYS A 526 -26.92 25.43 7.14
N LYS A 527 -27.02 25.46 8.47
CA LYS A 527 -27.67 26.54 9.24
C LYS A 527 -26.72 27.69 9.54
N ILE A 528 -25.46 27.43 9.88
CA ILE A 528 -24.49 28.45 10.31
C ILE A 528 -24.35 29.60 9.29
N PRO A 529 -24.14 29.37 7.98
CA PRO A 529 -24.03 30.46 7.01
C PRO A 529 -25.32 31.27 6.88
N ILE A 530 -26.49 30.63 7.02
CA ILE A 530 -27.80 31.28 6.97
C ILE A 530 -27.97 32.14 8.21
N LEU A 531 -27.66 31.61 9.38
CA LEU A 531 -27.70 32.31 10.66
C LEU A 531 -26.80 33.56 10.60
N MET A 532 -25.50 33.39 10.31
CA MET A 532 -24.54 34.50 10.31
C MET A 532 -24.86 35.59 9.28
N LYS A 533 -25.25 35.20 8.06
CA LYS A 533 -25.68 36.18 7.04
C LYS A 533 -27.00 36.85 7.42
N GLY A 534 -27.94 36.11 7.99
CA GLY A 534 -29.19 36.63 8.53
C GLY A 534 -28.93 37.65 9.63
N THR A 535 -27.99 37.38 10.54
CA THR A 535 -27.59 38.31 11.60
C THR A 535 -26.95 39.59 11.04
N LEU A 536 -26.03 39.48 10.07
CA LEU A 536 -25.46 40.67 9.43
C LEU A 536 -26.51 41.47 8.65
N SER A 537 -27.45 40.79 7.98
CA SER A 537 -28.59 41.40 7.28
C SER A 537 -29.50 42.14 8.25
N LEU A 538 -29.78 41.55 9.42
CA LEU A 538 -30.55 42.18 10.49
C LEU A 538 -29.87 43.47 10.96
N LEU A 539 -28.60 43.39 11.36
CA LEU A 539 -27.84 44.55 11.84
C LEU A 539 -27.80 45.67 10.79
N SER A 540 -27.58 45.32 9.51
CA SER A 540 -27.63 46.28 8.41
C SER A 540 -29.01 46.92 8.27
N SER A 541 -30.07 46.12 8.27
CA SER A 541 -31.44 46.59 8.02
C SER A 541 -31.96 47.48 9.16
N LEU A 542 -31.66 47.13 10.42
CA LEU A 542 -31.98 47.99 11.57
C LEU A 542 -31.22 49.31 11.50
N ASN A 543 -29.93 49.25 11.19
CA ASN A 543 -29.10 50.44 11.06
C ASN A 543 -29.56 51.36 9.91
N ASP A 544 -29.90 50.78 8.75
CA ASP A 544 -30.42 51.51 7.59
C ASP A 544 -31.80 52.12 7.89
N GLY A 545 -32.62 51.45 8.72
CA GLY A 545 -33.87 51.98 9.26
C GLY A 545 -33.64 53.26 10.04
N ILE A 546 -32.75 53.22 11.03
CA ILE A 546 -32.38 54.37 11.88
C ILE A 546 -31.83 55.53 11.03
N ILE A 547 -30.87 55.26 10.13
CA ILE A 547 -30.28 56.28 9.26
C ILE A 547 -31.34 56.91 8.35
N SER A 548 -32.26 56.10 7.81
CA SER A 548 -33.34 56.61 6.95
C SER A 548 -34.33 57.47 7.73
N SER A 549 -34.64 57.11 8.98
CA SER A 549 -35.45 57.93 9.90
C SER A 549 -34.78 59.26 10.23
N GLU A 550 -33.47 59.26 10.56
CA GLU A 550 -32.69 60.47 10.80
C GLU A 550 -32.63 61.38 9.56
N ALA A 551 -32.59 60.79 8.36
CA ALA A 551 -32.64 61.49 7.09
C ALA A 551 -34.06 61.95 6.68
N LYS A 552 -35.07 61.75 7.53
CA LYS A 552 -36.50 62.04 7.28
C LYS A 552 -37.10 61.28 6.08
N ASN A 553 -36.54 60.12 5.71
CA ASN A 553 -37.08 59.24 4.68
C ASN A 553 -37.79 58.03 5.33
N TYR A 554 -38.94 58.31 5.94
CA TYR A 554 -39.66 57.35 6.79
C TYR A 554 -40.20 56.13 6.02
N GLY A 555 -40.60 56.29 4.76
CA GLY A 555 -41.02 55.16 3.92
C GLY A 555 -39.90 54.13 3.75
N LYS A 556 -38.69 54.60 3.42
CA LYS A 556 -37.50 53.73 3.31
C LYS A 556 -37.09 53.16 4.67
N ALA A 557 -37.27 53.91 5.75
CA ALA A 557 -37.02 53.44 7.11
C ALA A 557 -37.90 52.22 7.43
N VAL A 558 -39.21 52.31 7.18
CA VAL A 558 -40.18 51.23 7.41
C VAL A 558 -39.87 50.01 6.54
N GLU A 559 -39.50 50.20 5.27
CA GLU A 559 -39.06 49.09 4.38
C GLU A 559 -37.82 48.36 4.93
N SER A 560 -36.86 49.11 5.47
CA SER A 560 -35.65 48.55 6.08
C SER A 560 -35.98 47.79 7.36
N LEU A 561 -36.86 48.33 8.20
CA LEU A 561 -37.36 47.68 9.42
C LEU A 561 -38.18 46.41 9.13
N TRP A 562 -38.92 46.38 8.02
CA TRP A 562 -39.55 45.15 7.54
C TRP A 562 -38.53 44.07 7.18
N THR A 563 -37.46 44.45 6.48
CA THR A 563 -36.36 43.55 6.13
C THR A 563 -35.63 43.04 7.39
N ALA A 564 -35.51 43.88 8.42
CA ALA A 564 -35.00 43.47 9.72
C ALA A 564 -35.86 42.36 10.35
N SER A 565 -37.19 42.53 10.44
CA SER A 565 -38.09 41.50 10.98
C SER A 565 -37.97 40.16 10.25
N VAL A 566 -37.91 40.17 8.91
CA VAL A 566 -37.68 38.94 8.12
C VAL A 566 -36.33 38.29 8.47
N SER A 567 -35.30 39.10 8.68
CA SER A 567 -33.97 38.61 9.10
C SER A 567 -34.03 37.99 10.50
N THR A 568 -34.79 38.58 11.42
CA THR A 568 -35.03 38.06 12.78
C THR A 568 -35.70 36.68 12.76
N SER A 569 -36.79 36.50 12.00
CA SER A 569 -37.42 35.17 11.85
C SER A 569 -36.49 34.14 11.19
N THR A 570 -35.63 34.59 10.27
CA THR A 570 -34.62 33.73 9.63
C THR A 570 -33.58 33.26 10.65
N ILE A 571 -33.14 34.14 11.55
CA ILE A 571 -32.21 33.82 12.65
C ILE A 571 -32.85 32.80 13.59
N GLU A 572 -34.08 33.07 14.05
CA GLU A 572 -34.83 32.18 14.95
C GLU A 572 -34.91 30.75 14.39
N SER A 573 -35.36 30.63 13.13
CA SER A 573 -35.52 29.34 12.44
C SER A 573 -34.20 28.55 12.27
N ASN A 574 -33.04 29.20 12.35
CA ASN A 574 -31.73 28.60 12.14
C ASN A 574 -30.84 28.59 13.40
N SER A 575 -31.35 29.07 14.54
CA SER A 575 -30.62 29.14 15.81
C SER A 575 -30.49 27.80 16.53
N GLU A 576 -31.35 26.82 16.20
CA GLU A 576 -31.29 25.47 16.75
C GLU A 576 -30.18 24.64 16.11
N LEU A 577 -29.00 24.64 16.75
CA LEU A 577 -27.82 23.87 16.35
C LEU A 577 -27.62 22.66 17.28
N ASN A 578 -27.11 21.56 16.72
CA ASN A 578 -26.86 20.33 17.47
C ASN A 578 -25.51 20.36 18.20
N ASN A 579 -24.51 21.05 17.65
CA ASN A 579 -23.20 21.16 18.26
C ASN A 579 -23.26 22.04 19.53
N TRP A 580 -22.82 21.45 20.64
CA TRP A 580 -22.93 22.05 21.97
C TRP A 580 -22.04 23.30 22.13
N ASP A 581 -20.87 23.37 21.47
CA ASP A 581 -19.92 24.49 21.55
C ASP A 581 -20.52 25.79 20.98
N ILE A 582 -21.43 25.67 20.01
CA ILE A 582 -21.98 26.82 19.27
C ILE A 582 -23.48 27.05 19.51
N SER A 583 -24.20 26.06 20.04
CA SER A 583 -25.66 26.14 20.25
C SER A 583 -26.08 27.24 21.22
N GLY A 584 -25.27 27.52 22.25
CA GLY A 584 -25.52 28.61 23.20
C GLY A 584 -25.48 29.97 22.50
N TYR A 585 -24.40 30.22 21.77
CA TYR A 585 -24.22 31.45 21.00
C TYR A 585 -25.35 31.68 19.99
N ALA A 586 -25.77 30.64 19.26
CA ALA A 586 -26.85 30.76 18.29
C ALA A 586 -28.19 31.15 18.93
N LYS A 587 -28.51 30.61 20.11
CA LYS A 587 -29.71 30.97 20.88
C LYS A 587 -29.62 32.39 21.43
N ASP A 588 -28.46 32.79 21.92
CA ASP A 588 -28.24 34.15 22.43
C ASP A 588 -28.31 35.20 21.31
N ILE A 589 -27.83 34.86 20.10
CA ILE A 589 -28.02 35.68 18.89
C ILE A 589 -29.51 35.81 18.57
N SER A 590 -30.29 34.72 18.61
CA SER A 590 -31.74 34.78 18.35
C SER A 590 -32.46 35.66 19.37
N ALA A 591 -32.24 35.42 20.66
CA ALA A 591 -32.86 36.21 21.73
C ALA A 591 -32.43 37.69 21.67
N GLY A 592 -31.15 37.95 21.35
CA GLY A 592 -30.63 39.29 21.12
C GLY A 592 -31.27 39.97 19.90
N ALA A 593 -31.46 39.22 18.81
CA ALA A 593 -32.11 39.68 17.58
C ALA A 593 -33.56 40.07 17.83
N ASP A 594 -34.33 39.21 18.50
CA ASP A 594 -35.72 39.50 18.87
C ASP A 594 -35.81 40.77 19.71
N LYS A 595 -35.02 40.83 20.79
CA LYS A 595 -35.00 41.97 21.71
C LYS A 595 -34.61 43.29 21.02
N THR A 596 -33.51 43.28 20.26
CA THR A 596 -33.01 44.50 19.59
C THR A 596 -33.98 44.97 18.51
N THR A 597 -34.59 44.02 17.77
CA THR A 597 -35.60 44.35 16.76
C THR A 597 -36.82 44.98 17.42
N GLU A 598 -37.33 44.39 18.49
CA GLU A 598 -38.47 44.93 19.24
C GLU A 598 -38.20 46.33 19.79
N GLU A 599 -37.03 46.55 20.42
CA GLU A 599 -36.62 47.85 20.94
C GLU A 599 -36.59 48.93 19.84
N VAL A 600 -35.93 48.65 18.70
CA VAL A 600 -35.84 49.59 17.57
C VAL A 600 -37.22 49.86 16.98
N LEU A 601 -38.03 48.82 16.74
CA LEU A 601 -39.37 48.98 16.17
C LEU A 601 -40.27 49.81 17.10
N MET A 602 -40.20 49.59 18.42
CA MET A 602 -41.00 50.31 19.41
C MET A 602 -40.66 51.81 19.43
N ASP A 603 -39.36 52.14 19.43
CA ASP A 603 -38.89 53.53 19.45
C ASP A 603 -39.20 54.26 18.14
N GLU A 604 -39.00 53.61 16.98
CA GLU A 604 -39.34 54.16 15.67
C GLU A 604 -40.85 54.37 15.49
N ALA A 605 -41.68 53.40 15.93
CA ALA A 605 -43.13 53.53 15.90
C ALA A 605 -43.60 54.71 16.77
N LYS A 606 -43.05 54.84 17.97
CA LYS A 606 -43.38 55.93 18.90
C LYS A 606 -42.91 57.29 18.39
N MET A 607 -41.73 57.36 17.76
CA MET A 607 -41.25 58.58 17.11
C MET A 607 -42.23 59.02 16.01
N LEU A 608 -42.68 58.10 15.16
CA LEU A 608 -43.64 58.38 14.09
C LEU A 608 -45.02 58.78 14.63
N GLU A 609 -45.51 58.13 15.68
CA GLU A 609 -46.75 58.49 16.39
C GLU A 609 -46.67 59.93 16.92
N ASN A 610 -45.58 60.27 17.62
CA ASN A 610 -45.35 61.61 18.16
C ASN A 610 -45.22 62.66 17.06
N ARG A 611 -44.51 62.35 15.96
CA ARG A 611 -44.43 63.22 14.78
C ARG A 611 -45.81 63.50 14.21
N GLY A 612 -46.62 62.45 14.02
CA GLY A 612 -47.99 62.58 13.53
C GLY A 612 -48.84 63.49 14.43
N TRP A 613 -48.70 63.33 15.75
CA TRP A 613 -49.39 64.14 16.75
C TRP A 613 -48.93 65.61 16.76
N ASP A 614 -47.63 65.86 16.72
CA ASP A 614 -47.05 67.22 16.71
C ASP A 614 -47.50 67.99 15.47
N ILE A 615 -47.45 67.35 14.29
CA ILE A 615 -47.90 67.95 13.03
C ILE A 615 -49.40 68.25 13.09
N LYS A 616 -50.21 67.28 13.55
CA LYS A 616 -51.65 67.46 13.77
C LYS A 616 -51.93 68.69 14.63
N LYS A 617 -51.22 68.83 15.75
CA LYS A 617 -51.42 69.94 16.69
C LYS A 617 -50.98 71.27 16.11
N ALA A 618 -49.86 71.30 15.37
CA ALA A 618 -49.39 72.49 14.67
C ALA A 618 -50.44 72.96 13.64
N VAL A 619 -50.99 72.03 12.85
CA VAL A 619 -52.05 72.32 11.86
C VAL A 619 -53.32 72.82 12.53
N GLU A 620 -53.82 72.13 13.57
CA GLU A 620 -55.02 72.55 14.32
C GLU A 620 -54.86 73.97 14.88
N HIS A 621 -53.68 74.29 15.44
CA HIS A 621 -53.37 75.60 15.99
C HIS A 621 -53.30 76.69 14.91
N ALA A 622 -52.64 76.42 13.77
CA ALA A 622 -52.54 77.36 12.66
C ALA A 622 -53.89 77.68 12.02
N ILE A 623 -54.80 76.69 11.94
CA ILE A 623 -56.18 76.91 11.47
C ILE A 623 -56.95 77.79 12.47
N ALA A 624 -56.83 77.52 13.77
CA ALA A 624 -57.57 78.25 14.81
C ALA A 624 -57.19 79.73 14.92
N LEU A 625 -55.92 80.08 14.63
CA LEU A 625 -55.41 81.46 14.67
C LEU A 625 -55.40 82.15 13.31
N GLU A 626 -55.86 81.48 12.25
CA GLU A 626 -55.75 81.93 10.85
C GLU A 626 -54.30 82.24 10.37
N ASP A 627 -53.27 81.75 11.07
CA ASP A 627 -51.85 81.95 10.74
C ASP A 627 -51.26 80.74 9.99
N ILE A 628 -51.80 80.49 8.80
CA ILE A 628 -51.41 79.37 7.92
C ILE A 628 -50.02 79.61 7.28
N ASN A 629 -49.55 80.87 7.27
CA ASN A 629 -48.24 81.21 6.71
C ASN A 629 -47.10 80.76 7.63
N GLY A 630 -47.34 80.65 8.95
CA GLY A 630 -46.38 80.16 9.93
C GLY A 630 -46.08 78.65 9.85
N LEU A 631 -46.91 77.86 9.16
CA LEU A 631 -46.66 76.42 8.95
C LEU A 631 -45.45 76.19 8.04
N LYS A 632 -44.56 75.30 8.49
CA LYS A 632 -43.47 74.76 7.65
C LYS A 632 -44.04 73.84 6.57
N GLU A 633 -43.26 73.57 5.52
CA GLU A 633 -43.70 72.69 4.42
C GLU A 633 -44.07 71.28 4.87
N GLU A 634 -43.37 70.76 5.89
CA GLU A 634 -43.61 69.45 6.50
C GLU A 634 -44.76 69.41 7.53
N GLU A 635 -45.32 70.57 7.90
CA GLU A 635 -46.39 70.69 8.89
C GLU A 635 -47.76 70.76 8.19
N ASN A 636 -48.20 69.64 7.61
CA ASN A 636 -49.45 69.53 6.86
C ASN A 636 -50.22 68.23 7.18
N VAL A 637 -51.50 68.19 6.80
CA VAL A 637 -52.40 67.06 7.15
C VAL A 637 -51.94 65.74 6.52
N LEU A 638 -51.50 65.76 5.27
CA LEU A 638 -51.01 64.57 4.57
C LEU A 638 -49.78 63.96 5.28
N GLU A 639 -48.82 64.79 5.68
CA GLU A 639 -47.63 64.34 6.41
C GLU A 639 -47.97 63.76 7.79
N SER A 640 -48.99 64.29 8.47
CA SER A 640 -49.53 63.69 9.70
C SER A 640 -50.16 62.32 9.43
N ALA A 641 -50.99 62.21 8.39
CA ALA A 641 -51.61 60.94 7.99
C ALA A 641 -50.56 59.87 7.66
N LEU A 642 -49.54 60.21 6.86
CA LEU A 642 -48.44 59.32 6.50
C LEU A 642 -47.64 58.87 7.73
N SER A 643 -47.41 59.76 8.70
CA SER A 643 -46.73 59.40 9.97
C SER A 643 -47.51 58.30 10.71
N TYR A 644 -48.83 58.49 10.86
CA TYR A 644 -49.69 57.50 11.50
C TYR A 644 -49.80 56.21 10.70
N GLN A 645 -49.80 56.27 9.37
CA GLN A 645 -49.77 55.09 8.49
C GLN A 645 -48.49 54.27 8.69
N TYR A 646 -47.33 54.93 8.73
CA TYR A 646 -46.05 54.27 8.99
C TYR A 646 -46.00 53.68 10.41
N ALA A 647 -46.44 54.41 11.43
CA ALA A 647 -46.55 53.90 12.79
C ALA A 647 -47.49 52.68 12.87
N ALA A 648 -48.66 52.74 12.22
CA ALA A 648 -49.61 51.62 12.15
C ALA A 648 -49.01 50.39 11.43
N THR A 649 -48.17 50.61 10.44
CA THR A 649 -47.45 49.53 9.75
C THR A 649 -46.48 48.84 10.71
N ILE A 650 -45.75 49.60 11.53
CA ILE A 650 -44.81 49.07 12.53
C ILE A 650 -45.55 48.36 13.69
N TYR A 651 -46.67 48.90 14.16
CA TYR A 651 -47.54 48.20 15.12
C TYR A 651 -48.27 46.98 14.52
N GLY A 652 -48.16 46.79 13.20
CA GLY A 652 -48.78 45.71 12.45
C GLY A 652 -48.39 44.29 12.89
N PRO A 653 -49.19 43.28 12.52
CA PRO A 653 -48.98 41.87 12.87
C PRO A 653 -47.73 41.24 12.25
N GLY A 654 -47.05 41.93 11.32
CA GLY A 654 -45.77 41.48 10.74
C GLY A 654 -44.53 42.05 11.44
N LEU A 655 -44.71 42.96 12.40
CA LEU A 655 -43.64 43.68 13.10
C LEU A 655 -43.84 43.55 14.61
N LEU A 656 -44.49 44.50 15.28
CA LEU A 656 -44.71 44.44 16.74
C LEU A 656 -45.96 43.65 17.18
N ASN A 657 -46.93 43.47 16.28
CA ASN A 657 -48.21 42.81 16.57
C ASN A 657 -49.01 43.45 17.73
N ASP A 658 -48.83 44.76 17.96
CA ASP A 658 -49.64 45.53 18.90
C ASP A 658 -50.94 45.98 18.23
N LYS A 659 -52.00 45.20 18.45
CA LYS A 659 -53.32 45.46 17.85
C LYS A 659 -53.95 46.75 18.34
N GLU A 660 -53.73 47.14 19.59
CA GLU A 660 -54.37 48.32 20.18
C GLU A 660 -53.77 49.58 19.58
N LYS A 661 -52.44 49.69 19.60
CA LYS A 661 -51.72 50.83 19.02
C LYS A 661 -51.87 50.94 17.52
N ARG A 662 -51.90 49.80 16.81
CA ARG A 662 -52.19 49.79 15.38
C ARG A 662 -53.56 50.42 15.08
N LEU A 663 -54.61 49.99 15.81
CA LEU A 663 -55.96 50.49 15.58
C LEU A 663 -56.08 51.99 15.91
N GLU A 664 -55.41 52.45 16.97
CA GLU A 664 -55.32 53.87 17.31
C GLU A 664 -54.69 54.69 16.17
N CYS A 665 -53.54 54.25 15.65
CA CYS A 665 -52.85 54.93 14.55
C CYS A 665 -53.67 54.89 13.25
N THR A 666 -54.28 53.75 12.89
CA THR A 666 -55.14 53.65 11.69
C THR A 666 -56.39 54.54 11.80
N TYR A 667 -56.95 54.68 13.00
CA TYR A 667 -58.06 55.59 13.23
C TYR A 667 -57.64 57.06 13.02
N GLU A 668 -56.50 57.47 13.56
CA GLU A 668 -55.98 58.82 13.39
C GLU A 668 -55.53 59.11 11.95
N GLU A 669 -54.90 58.14 11.26
CA GLU A 669 -54.61 58.21 9.82
C GLU A 669 -55.90 58.47 9.03
N SER A 670 -56.93 57.66 9.23
CA SER A 670 -58.21 57.77 8.51
C SER A 670 -58.84 59.14 8.72
N ARG A 671 -58.83 59.62 9.97
CA ARG A 671 -59.34 60.95 10.32
C ARG A 671 -58.56 62.07 9.65
N MET A 672 -57.23 61.95 9.52
CA MET A 672 -56.42 62.93 8.80
C MET A 672 -56.65 62.86 7.30
N MET A 673 -56.82 61.67 6.74
CA MET A 673 -57.09 61.51 5.32
C MET A 673 -58.47 62.07 4.94
N ASP A 674 -59.50 61.84 5.76
CA ASP A 674 -60.80 62.48 5.60
C ASP A 674 -60.68 64.02 5.64
N LYS A 675 -59.83 64.54 6.54
CA LYS A 675 -59.58 65.98 6.63
C LYS A 675 -58.82 66.53 5.42
N HIS A 676 -57.85 65.78 4.92
CA HIS A 676 -57.12 66.08 3.70
C HIS A 676 -58.10 66.20 2.52
N ASP A 677 -58.96 65.20 2.33
CA ASP A 677 -59.91 65.16 1.22
C ASP A 677 -60.94 66.29 1.31
N GLU A 678 -61.42 66.61 2.52
CA GLU A 678 -62.27 67.79 2.77
C GLU A 678 -61.56 69.09 2.34
N LEU A 679 -60.31 69.30 2.76
CA LEU A 679 -59.56 70.50 2.44
C LEU A 679 -59.25 70.63 0.95
N VAL A 680 -58.89 69.52 0.29
CA VAL A 680 -58.62 69.48 -1.16
C VAL A 680 -59.89 69.73 -1.96
N SER A 681 -61.02 69.12 -1.57
CA SER A 681 -62.32 69.36 -2.20
C SER A 681 -62.72 70.82 -2.07
N ASP A 682 -62.67 71.37 -0.85
CA ASP A 682 -62.98 72.77 -0.57
C ASP A 682 -62.11 73.75 -1.35
N ALA A 683 -60.80 73.49 -1.43
CA ALA A 683 -59.87 74.31 -2.18
C ALA A 683 -60.17 74.29 -3.69
N THR A 684 -60.53 73.12 -4.20
CA THR A 684 -60.91 72.93 -5.61
C THR A 684 -62.20 73.69 -5.93
N ASP A 685 -63.21 73.60 -5.07
CA ASP A 685 -64.46 74.37 -5.20
C ASP A 685 -64.23 75.88 -5.19
N LEU A 686 -63.30 76.36 -4.35
CA LEU A 686 -62.91 77.77 -4.33
C LEU A 686 -62.23 78.20 -5.63
N ARG A 687 -61.35 77.37 -6.22
CA ARG A 687 -60.77 77.64 -7.54
C ARG A 687 -61.84 77.70 -8.63
N ILE A 688 -62.78 76.75 -8.65
CA ILE A 688 -63.90 76.76 -9.60
C ILE A 688 -64.75 78.03 -9.45
N LYS A 689 -65.04 78.46 -8.21
CA LYS A 689 -65.74 79.73 -7.96
C LYS A 689 -64.95 80.94 -8.44
N ALA A 690 -63.63 80.95 -8.26
CA ALA A 690 -62.77 82.01 -8.76
C ALA A 690 -62.76 82.08 -10.29
N GLU A 691 -62.61 80.93 -10.97
CA GLU A 691 -62.66 80.83 -12.43
C GLU A 691 -64.02 81.29 -12.99
N ASN A 692 -65.12 80.87 -12.37
CA ASN A 692 -66.46 81.33 -12.73
C ASN A 692 -66.61 82.86 -12.59
N ASN A 693 -66.07 83.46 -11.52
CA ASN A 693 -66.09 84.90 -11.35
C ASN A 693 -65.27 85.64 -12.43
N ILE A 694 -64.10 85.10 -12.80
CA ILE A 694 -63.25 85.65 -13.85
C ILE A 694 -63.96 85.55 -15.21
N SER A 695 -64.49 84.37 -15.55
CA SER A 695 -65.19 84.12 -16.81
C SER A 695 -66.42 85.01 -16.96
N ASN A 696 -67.28 85.05 -15.94
CA ASN A 696 -68.47 85.91 -15.92
C ASN A 696 -68.13 87.39 -16.09
N SER A 697 -66.98 87.83 -15.54
CA SER A 697 -66.54 89.21 -15.70
C SER A 697 -65.98 89.49 -17.10
N LYS A 698 -65.23 88.54 -17.68
CA LYS A 698 -64.75 88.64 -19.08
C LYS A 698 -65.90 88.73 -20.09
N GLU A 699 -66.99 88.03 -19.84
CA GLU A 699 -68.16 88.02 -20.74
C GLU A 699 -69.07 89.26 -20.57
N ASN A 700 -69.33 89.68 -19.33
CA ASN A 700 -70.39 90.66 -19.04
C ASN A 700 -69.89 92.08 -18.71
N ASP A 701 -68.64 92.23 -18.28
CA ASP A 701 -68.09 93.51 -17.82
C ASP A 701 -67.01 94.05 -18.78
N LEU A 702 -66.31 93.17 -19.52
CA LEU A 702 -65.21 93.53 -20.42
C LEU A 702 -65.63 93.45 -21.89
N ILE A 703 -65.00 94.27 -22.73
CA ILE A 703 -65.14 94.21 -24.19
C ILE A 703 -63.86 93.60 -24.76
N ARG A 704 -64.01 92.55 -25.56
CA ARG A 704 -62.90 91.88 -26.26
C ARG A 704 -62.54 92.64 -27.53
N ILE A 705 -61.28 93.04 -27.68
CA ILE A 705 -60.78 93.67 -28.91
C ILE A 705 -60.19 92.61 -29.83
N ARG A 706 -60.61 92.63 -31.10
CA ARG A 706 -60.24 91.63 -32.12
C ARG A 706 -58.76 91.66 -32.52
N ILE A 707 -58.05 92.74 -32.19
CA ILE A 707 -56.61 92.90 -32.42
C ILE A 707 -55.90 92.60 -31.10
N GLY A 708 -55.18 91.48 -31.01
CA GLY A 708 -54.33 91.14 -29.86
C GLY A 708 -54.99 90.43 -28.68
N ASP A 709 -56.22 89.92 -28.84
CA ASP A 709 -56.96 89.14 -27.84
C ASP A 709 -57.05 89.77 -26.42
N THR A 710 -57.05 91.09 -26.37
CA THR A 710 -56.99 91.85 -25.12
C THR A 710 -58.41 92.22 -24.66
N HIS A 711 -58.69 92.02 -23.37
CA HIS A 711 -59.96 92.40 -22.75
C HIS A 711 -59.82 93.79 -22.11
N LEU A 712 -60.69 94.73 -22.51
CA LEU A 712 -60.69 96.09 -21.96
C LEU A 712 -61.99 96.37 -21.22
N LEU A 713 -61.86 97.01 -20.05
CA LEU A 713 -62.97 97.67 -19.39
C LEU A 713 -63.10 99.06 -20.02
N LEU A 714 -64.16 99.33 -20.78
CA LEU A 714 -64.41 100.64 -21.43
C LEU A 714 -65.66 101.35 -20.90
N ASN A 715 -66.58 100.61 -20.25
CA ASN A 715 -67.81 101.16 -19.68
C ASN A 715 -67.60 101.49 -18.19
N PRO A 716 -67.62 102.77 -17.78
CA PRO A 716 -67.42 103.15 -16.39
C PRO A 716 -68.46 102.57 -15.42
N TYR A 717 -69.69 102.33 -15.87
CA TYR A 717 -70.76 101.74 -15.03
C TYR A 717 -70.55 100.25 -14.71
N LYS A 718 -69.60 99.58 -15.38
CA LYS A 718 -69.22 98.19 -15.15
C LYS A 718 -67.99 98.03 -14.24
N TYR A 719 -67.40 99.15 -13.80
CA TYR A 719 -66.22 99.13 -12.95
C TYR A 719 -66.44 98.42 -11.61
N ASP A 720 -67.54 98.75 -10.92
CA ASP A 720 -67.83 98.19 -9.61
C ASP A 720 -68.09 96.67 -9.68
N THR A 721 -68.79 96.20 -10.72
CA THR A 721 -69.06 94.78 -10.92
C THR A 721 -67.79 94.01 -11.29
N PHE A 722 -66.95 94.55 -12.17
CA PHE A 722 -65.63 93.99 -12.49
C PHE A 722 -64.74 93.91 -11.24
N SER A 723 -64.59 95.01 -10.50
CA SER A 723 -63.69 95.09 -9.35
C SER A 723 -64.13 94.15 -8.23
N ALA A 724 -65.45 94.03 -7.98
CA ALA A 724 -66.01 93.09 -7.01
C ALA A 724 -65.80 91.62 -7.42
N ARG A 725 -66.00 91.27 -8.70
CA ARG A 725 -65.81 89.90 -9.20
C ARG A 725 -64.35 89.48 -9.17
N TYR A 726 -63.45 90.29 -9.70
CA TYR A 726 -62.00 90.00 -9.65
C TYR A 726 -61.46 90.02 -8.22
N GLY A 727 -61.94 90.93 -7.37
CA GLY A 727 -61.56 90.94 -5.94
C GLY A 727 -62.13 89.77 -5.14
N SER A 728 -63.23 89.16 -5.58
CA SER A 728 -63.75 87.94 -4.97
C SER A 728 -63.05 86.69 -5.50
N ALA A 729 -62.70 86.66 -6.79
CA ALA A 729 -61.85 85.61 -7.36
C ALA A 729 -60.46 85.58 -6.71
N GLU A 730 -59.86 86.74 -6.46
CA GLU A 730 -58.59 86.87 -5.74
C GLU A 730 -58.69 86.27 -4.33
N ARG A 731 -59.72 86.65 -3.55
CA ARG A 731 -59.97 86.07 -2.21
C ARG A 731 -60.18 84.55 -2.25
N TYR A 732 -60.98 84.05 -3.19
CA TYR A 732 -61.18 82.61 -3.34
C TYR A 732 -59.88 81.86 -3.69
N MET A 733 -59.02 82.43 -4.54
CA MET A 733 -57.71 81.85 -4.83
C MET A 733 -56.75 81.93 -3.64
N GLU A 734 -56.81 82.99 -2.81
CA GLU A 734 -56.04 83.07 -1.55
C GLU A 734 -56.47 82.00 -0.55
N ASP A 735 -57.78 81.81 -0.40
CA ASP A 735 -58.33 80.80 0.52
C ASP A 735 -58.07 79.37 0.00
N ALA A 736 -58.17 79.15 -1.32
CA ALA A 736 -57.80 77.87 -1.94
C ALA A 736 -56.31 77.55 -1.73
N LEU A 737 -55.43 78.54 -1.93
CA LEU A 737 -53.99 78.40 -1.69
C LEU A 737 -53.70 77.99 -0.25
N LYS A 738 -54.33 78.66 0.73
CA LYS A 738 -54.21 78.32 2.15
C LYS A 738 -54.66 76.89 2.42
N LYS A 739 -55.82 76.47 1.88
CA LYS A 739 -56.36 75.12 2.09
C LYS A 739 -55.49 74.03 1.46
N TYR A 740 -54.98 74.20 0.23
CA TYR A 740 -54.03 73.23 -0.36
C TYR A 740 -52.73 73.15 0.44
N LYS A 741 -52.21 74.28 0.93
CA LYS A 741 -51.01 74.29 1.77
C LYS A 741 -51.22 73.51 3.08
N VAL A 742 -52.36 73.70 3.74
CA VAL A 742 -52.71 72.96 4.97
C VAL A 742 -52.95 71.47 4.69
N ALA A 743 -53.59 71.14 3.57
CA ALA A 743 -53.80 69.75 3.16
C ALA A 743 -52.45 69.02 2.95
N GLY A 744 -51.45 69.71 2.39
CA GLY A 744 -50.17 69.11 2.01
C GLY A 744 -50.00 68.96 0.50
N GLU A 745 -50.97 69.43 -0.29
CA GLU A 745 -50.93 69.44 -1.75
C GLU A 745 -50.07 70.59 -2.29
N LEU A 746 -48.75 70.51 -2.03
CA LEU A 746 -47.80 71.58 -2.31
C LEU A 746 -47.73 71.95 -3.79
N LEU A 747 -47.90 70.99 -4.70
CA LEU A 747 -47.92 71.26 -6.14
C LEU A 747 -49.17 72.04 -6.55
N MET A 748 -50.34 71.66 -6.03
CA MET A 748 -51.59 72.40 -6.29
C MET A 748 -51.56 73.79 -5.65
N ALA A 749 -50.99 73.91 -4.44
CA ALA A 749 -50.73 75.20 -3.80
C ALA A 749 -49.80 76.07 -4.66
N GLY A 750 -48.70 75.52 -5.17
CA GLY A 750 -47.78 76.21 -6.08
C GLY A 750 -48.47 76.74 -7.34
N ASN A 751 -49.23 75.88 -8.03
CA ASN A 751 -50.00 76.25 -9.22
C ASN A 751 -51.03 77.36 -8.90
N THR A 752 -51.75 77.23 -7.78
CA THR A 752 -52.75 78.23 -7.35
C THR A 752 -52.09 79.58 -7.02
N LYS A 753 -50.89 79.57 -6.43
CA LYS A 753 -50.11 80.78 -6.17
C LYS A 753 -49.71 81.49 -7.46
N GLU A 754 -49.26 80.75 -8.46
CA GLU A 754 -48.94 81.32 -9.78
C GLU A 754 -50.18 81.92 -10.45
N ASP A 755 -51.31 81.21 -10.42
CA ASP A 755 -52.57 81.67 -10.99
C ASP A 755 -53.06 82.94 -10.29
N LEU A 756 -52.92 83.01 -8.97
CA LEU A 756 -53.25 84.21 -8.19
C LEU A 756 -52.36 85.41 -8.56
N ILE A 757 -51.06 85.20 -8.77
CA ILE A 757 -50.14 86.26 -9.22
C ILE A 757 -50.53 86.75 -10.62
N LYS A 758 -50.83 85.82 -11.54
CA LYS A 758 -51.32 86.15 -12.89
C LYS A 758 -52.62 86.94 -12.82
N LEU A 759 -53.57 86.52 -12.00
CA LEU A 759 -54.86 87.20 -11.80
C LEU A 759 -54.68 88.63 -11.28
N ARG A 760 -53.82 88.83 -10.26
CA ARG A 760 -53.50 90.17 -9.73
C ARG A 760 -52.85 91.07 -10.78
N SER A 761 -51.96 90.51 -11.59
CA SER A 761 -51.31 91.22 -12.69
C SER A 761 -52.32 91.60 -13.79
N GLU A 762 -53.18 90.66 -14.20
CA GLU A 762 -54.24 90.87 -15.18
C GLU A 762 -55.21 91.96 -14.71
N ARG A 763 -55.69 91.88 -13.46
CA ARG A 763 -56.55 92.90 -12.84
C ARG A 763 -55.89 94.28 -12.87
N ARG A 764 -54.62 94.38 -12.49
CA ARG A 764 -53.88 95.65 -12.48
C ARG A 764 -53.70 96.22 -13.89
N HIS A 765 -53.43 95.36 -14.88
CA HIS A 765 -53.28 95.76 -16.27
C HIS A 765 -54.59 96.30 -16.84
N ILE A 766 -55.71 95.59 -16.64
CA ILE A 766 -57.05 96.02 -17.06
C ILE A 766 -57.40 97.36 -16.41
N LEU A 767 -57.15 97.52 -15.10
CA LEU A 767 -57.40 98.78 -14.40
C LEU A 767 -56.55 99.93 -14.94
N SER A 768 -55.27 99.71 -15.23
CA SER A 768 -54.39 100.73 -15.81
C SER A 768 -54.89 101.20 -17.17
N LEU A 769 -55.35 100.28 -18.02
CA LEU A 769 -55.92 100.61 -19.33
C LEU A 769 -57.27 101.31 -19.21
N PHE A 770 -58.10 100.92 -18.23
CA PHE A 770 -59.34 101.61 -17.92
C PHE A 770 -59.08 103.07 -17.51
N PHE A 771 -58.13 103.33 -16.62
CA PHE A 771 -57.77 104.71 -16.23
C PHE A 771 -57.24 105.52 -17.41
N LEU A 772 -56.43 104.92 -18.29
CA LEU A 772 -56.00 105.56 -19.53
C LEU A 772 -57.18 105.90 -20.45
N ALA A 773 -58.13 104.97 -20.60
CA ALA A 773 -59.34 105.18 -21.38
C ALA A 773 -60.22 106.30 -20.77
N CYS A 774 -60.35 106.37 -19.44
CA CYS A 774 -61.03 107.47 -18.77
C CYS A 774 -60.36 108.83 -19.02
N ILE A 775 -59.02 108.89 -19.01
CA ILE A 775 -58.27 110.11 -19.36
C ILE A 775 -58.56 110.51 -20.82
N LEU A 776 -58.56 109.55 -21.75
CA LEU A 776 -58.89 109.80 -23.16
C LEU A 776 -60.35 110.24 -23.34
N TYR A 777 -61.31 109.65 -22.64
CA TYR A 777 -62.71 110.08 -22.66
C TYR A 777 -62.85 111.50 -22.09
N ALA A 778 -62.17 111.82 -20.99
CA ALA A 778 -62.14 113.17 -20.45
C ALA A 778 -61.53 114.16 -21.45
N ALA A 779 -60.43 113.81 -22.11
CA ALA A 779 -59.81 114.62 -23.15
C ALA A 779 -60.72 114.82 -24.37
N ALA A 780 -61.39 113.76 -24.84
CA ALA A 780 -62.35 113.82 -25.95
C ALA A 780 -63.59 114.63 -25.59
N PHE A 781 -64.06 114.54 -24.34
CA PHE A 781 -65.17 115.32 -23.82
C PHE A 781 -64.79 116.82 -23.70
N ILE A 782 -63.61 117.12 -23.16
CA ILE A 782 -63.06 118.49 -23.12
C ILE A 782 -62.87 119.02 -24.55
N TYR A 783 -62.38 118.20 -25.48
CA TYR A 783 -62.25 118.57 -26.90
C TYR A 783 -63.62 118.83 -27.55
N ALA A 784 -64.61 117.99 -27.30
CA ALA A 784 -65.97 118.18 -27.80
C ALA A 784 -66.60 119.45 -27.23
N ILE A 785 -66.46 119.71 -25.92
CA ILE A 785 -66.87 120.96 -25.28
C ILE A 785 -66.16 122.15 -25.94
N ASN A 786 -64.83 122.11 -26.07
CA ASN A 786 -64.06 123.18 -26.70
C ASN A 786 -64.48 123.40 -28.16
N ARG A 787 -64.76 122.33 -28.91
CA ARG A 787 -65.23 122.41 -30.30
C ARG A 787 -66.64 122.98 -30.40
N VAL A 788 -67.54 122.60 -29.48
CA VAL A 788 -68.88 123.19 -29.40
C VAL A 788 -68.74 124.66 -29.06
N ILE A 789 -67.96 125.04 -28.05
CA ILE A 789 -67.70 126.44 -27.67
C ILE A 789 -67.13 127.22 -28.87
N MET A 790 -66.07 126.73 -29.53
CA MET A 790 -65.50 127.39 -30.72
C MET A 790 -66.49 127.48 -31.88
N GLY A 791 -67.29 126.43 -32.11
CA GLY A 791 -68.34 126.42 -33.14
C GLY A 791 -69.47 127.40 -32.83
N THR A 792 -69.87 127.52 -31.56
CA THR A 792 -70.85 128.52 -31.12
C THR A 792 -70.26 129.94 -31.21
N VAL A 793 -68.98 130.13 -30.90
CA VAL A 793 -68.29 131.42 -31.07
C VAL A 793 -68.18 131.79 -32.55
N ALA A 794 -67.85 130.85 -33.43
CA ALA A 794 -67.84 131.07 -34.88
C ALA A 794 -69.23 131.38 -35.43
N TYR A 795 -70.26 130.66 -34.97
CA TYR A 795 -71.66 130.93 -35.32
C TYR A 795 -72.13 132.31 -34.82
N MET A 796 -71.77 132.71 -33.60
CA MET A 796 -72.06 134.04 -33.06
C MET A 796 -71.35 135.14 -33.85
N ARG A 797 -70.11 134.90 -34.31
CA ARG A 797 -69.38 135.81 -35.19
C ARG A 797 -70.04 135.93 -36.57
N ASP A 798 -70.45 134.82 -37.19
CA ASP A 798 -71.18 134.83 -38.46
C ASP A 798 -72.57 135.48 -38.32
N MET A 799 -73.26 135.32 -37.19
CA MET A 799 -74.51 136.04 -36.89
C MET A 799 -74.29 137.55 -36.74
N TYR A 800 -73.19 137.96 -36.09
CA TYR A 800 -72.81 139.37 -35.98
C TYR A 800 -72.44 139.96 -37.35
N GLU A 801 -71.74 139.20 -38.20
CA GLU A 801 -71.43 139.60 -39.59
C GLU A 801 -72.71 139.63 -40.47
N ARG A 802 -73.73 138.80 -40.18
CA ARG A 802 -75.06 138.87 -40.82
C ARG A 802 -75.90 140.06 -40.37
N GLU A 803 -75.86 140.43 -39.09
CA GLU A 803 -76.57 141.63 -38.57
C GLU A 803 -75.91 142.94 -39.03
N VAL A 804 -74.60 142.92 -39.32
CA VAL A 804 -73.87 144.08 -39.87
C VAL A 804 -73.90 144.13 -41.41
N GLY A 805 -74.25 143.02 -42.07
CA GLY A 805 -74.17 142.87 -43.54
C GLY A 805 -75.43 143.17 -44.36
N ASP A 806 -76.59 143.43 -43.75
CA ASP A 806 -77.86 143.64 -44.49
C ASP A 806 -78.49 145.04 -44.30
N ILE A 807 -77.65 146.06 -44.06
CA ILE A 807 -78.01 147.47 -44.25
C ILE A 807 -76.99 148.09 -45.22
N VAL A 808 -77.48 148.43 -46.43
CA VAL A 808 -76.96 149.31 -47.51
C VAL A 808 -76.48 148.59 -48.79
N ILE A 809 -77.01 148.69 -50.02
CA ILE A 809 -78.13 149.40 -50.73
C ILE A 809 -78.34 148.65 -52.09
N THR A 810 -79.54 148.77 -52.70
CA THR A 810 -79.93 148.52 -54.13
C THR A 810 -80.04 147.10 -54.67
#